data_AF-A0A7C3EVK9-F1
#
_entry.id   AF-A0A7C3EVK9-F1
#
_cell.length_a   1.000
_cell.length_b   1.000
_cell.length_c   1.000
_cell.angle_alpha   90.00
_cell.angle_beta   90.00
_cell.angle_gamma   90.00
#
_symmetry.space_group_name_H-M   'P 1'
#
loop_
_entity.id
_entity.type
_entity.pdbx_description
1 polymer ?
#
loop_
_entity_poly.entity_id
_entity_poly.type
_entity_poly.pdbx_seq_one_letter_code
_entity_poly.pdbx_strand_id
1 'polypeptide(L)'
;MLKRMPALVWTVLGLSGLVGGQEARMWSFDSQEALAGWTLTGDVTVDATKGRDGKGGALKVGPGGVALLKLRDTDGAGKVELWAYDDGTKPENPKAHRVGPRWGIVQNDGRLLAVGILYANYLGGAEGYTATACDGKDWFDQLLWLGVNRAPAGWHKWTIEFDPEAGIAFSHNDKDINRTLDAGKARLNGFRAIAIFGDNGKGNEQTLWVDDLSVTLGGPVKTIPVTEADPYSEKAIAADPSVRRQVAIYTKANAPAAPKPEDLPLKESVSQYGITWTFEKPARVGQFINGDWYVVGPATVAAIEPKPLYGNEIPKHQLDHMDKERPEAQRVRNGFMLNPPAAMKVAYDSGVRNWFEPSLIQKLPVAMKPGDSLVSTISMPKNLVLAAQLRNKIQRGEGDSSPIRTAAVLTCVAEPQPPDAFRPAFCDRTAKVYLARNLRRELLPKVAATKSMPKVEQYVRFTQRPWVGTGFFGFEEPVENMPQYGQEDGRVSGVAALMLCTDLTPEQKEPLLVNYVQVGIDLGGMIRAGHPGWTGWGGHGSGRKLPIVFAGLLLGDDELANINRSFPKASFGEDEQTAYGACWTGATVVFAGHSGIDAATGVARNRGNDWGPYEHIPPAKWKPGHNTSEAYRRANTTGCWVGEALALRLLRAEKAWAHDAFFDYVDRWMFEKDAEIIKTLKEVTGKDYDREWTRQGFAWDAFAGEMWAKHRATLPAPTDGWKQPHDDSYYRAAIEKSQKQGKP
;
A
#
# COMPACT_ATOMS: atom_id res chain seq x y z
N MET A 1 -54.76 -3.84 38.83
CA MET A 1 -54.83 -4.53 37.51
C MET A 1 -53.41 -4.86 37.07
N LEU A 2 -53.22 -6.11 36.65
CA LEU A 2 -52.01 -6.79 36.16
C LEU A 2 -50.80 -6.94 37.11
N LYS A 3 -50.54 -8.23 37.38
CA LYS A 3 -49.47 -8.85 38.15
C LYS A 3 -48.16 -8.88 37.36
N ARG A 4 -47.06 -8.80 38.12
CA ARG A 4 -45.70 -9.22 37.73
C ARG A 4 -45.69 -10.65 37.17
N MET A 5 -44.96 -10.89 36.09
CA MET A 5 -44.49 -12.22 35.67
C MET A 5 -42.95 -12.29 35.74
N PRO A 6 -42.36 -13.46 36.04
CA PRO A 6 -40.95 -13.61 36.38
C PRO A 6 -40.06 -14.03 35.20
N ALA A 7 -38.76 -13.92 35.44
CA ALA A 7 -37.65 -14.31 34.58
C ALA A 7 -37.76 -15.76 34.08
N LEU A 8 -37.45 -15.97 32.79
CA LEU A 8 -37.15 -17.28 32.22
C LEU A 8 -35.65 -17.38 31.93
N VAL A 9 -35.01 -18.29 32.66
CA VAL A 9 -33.66 -18.80 32.45
C VAL A 9 -33.63 -19.50 31.09
N TRP A 10 -32.74 -19.06 30.19
CA TRP A 10 -32.39 -19.83 28.99
C TRP A 10 -31.09 -20.57 29.26
N THR A 11 -31.23 -21.88 29.43
CA THR A 11 -30.16 -22.87 29.41
C THR A 11 -29.43 -22.78 28.06
N VAL A 12 -28.13 -22.47 28.09
CA VAL A 12 -27.24 -22.56 26.93
C VAL A 12 -26.99 -24.04 26.66
N LEU A 13 -27.82 -24.64 25.78
CA LEU A 13 -27.46 -25.85 25.09
C LEU A 13 -26.42 -25.47 24.02
N GLY A 14 -25.17 -25.80 24.28
CA GLY A 14 -24.10 -25.76 23.30
C GLY A 14 -24.40 -26.75 22.17
N LEU A 15 -25.09 -26.28 21.14
CA LEU A 15 -25.11 -26.90 19.83
C LEU A 15 -23.84 -26.45 19.12
N SER A 16 -22.78 -27.24 19.26
CA SER A 16 -21.71 -27.29 18.28
C SER A 16 -22.34 -27.63 16.93
N GLY A 17 -22.54 -26.61 16.10
CA GLY A 17 -23.04 -26.76 14.73
C GLY A 17 -22.02 -27.53 13.91
N LEU A 18 -22.20 -28.85 13.84
CA LEU A 18 -21.70 -29.66 12.74
C LEU A 18 -22.35 -29.11 11.47
N VAL A 19 -21.58 -28.43 10.63
CA VAL A 19 -21.98 -28.04 9.28
C VAL A 19 -22.12 -29.33 8.47
N GLY A 20 -23.32 -29.90 8.47
CA GLY A 20 -23.65 -31.04 7.61
C GLY A 20 -23.72 -30.58 6.16
N GLY A 21 -22.66 -30.83 5.39
CA GLY A 21 -22.75 -30.82 3.94
C GLY A 21 -23.73 -31.90 3.46
N GLN A 22 -24.49 -31.65 2.40
CA GLN A 22 -25.28 -32.70 1.75
C GLN A 22 -24.34 -33.79 1.24
N GLU A 23 -24.79 -35.05 1.21
CA GLU A 23 -24.04 -36.14 0.57
C GLU A 23 -23.73 -35.81 -0.90
N ALA A 24 -22.55 -36.26 -1.35
CA ALA A 24 -22.09 -36.03 -2.71
C ALA A 24 -23.02 -36.75 -3.72
N ARG A 25 -23.51 -36.02 -4.72
CA ARG A 25 -24.23 -36.59 -5.86
C ARG A 25 -23.22 -36.92 -6.96
N MET A 26 -23.34 -38.10 -7.57
CA MET A 26 -22.38 -38.60 -8.56
C MET A 26 -23.04 -38.90 -9.91
N TRP A 27 -22.30 -38.69 -10.99
CA TRP A 27 -22.66 -39.03 -12.36
C TRP A 27 -21.47 -39.68 -13.07
N SER A 28 -21.61 -40.96 -13.44
CA SER A 28 -20.59 -41.78 -14.13
C SER A 28 -20.81 -41.93 -15.65
N PHE A 29 -21.82 -41.25 -16.20
CA PHE A 29 -22.14 -41.19 -17.64
C PHE A 29 -22.07 -42.53 -18.41
N ASP A 30 -22.44 -43.64 -17.77
CA ASP A 30 -22.36 -44.98 -18.38
C ASP A 30 -23.42 -45.24 -19.46
N SER A 31 -24.51 -44.48 -19.44
CA SER A 31 -25.63 -44.62 -20.37
C SER A 31 -26.38 -43.30 -20.56
N GLN A 32 -27.22 -43.22 -21.60
CA GLN A 32 -27.96 -41.99 -21.93
C GLN A 32 -28.91 -41.54 -20.80
N GLU A 33 -29.36 -42.46 -19.94
CA GLU A 33 -30.16 -42.14 -18.75
C GLU A 33 -29.41 -41.23 -17.78
N ALA A 34 -28.07 -41.24 -17.77
CA ALA A 34 -27.26 -40.33 -16.95
C ALA A 34 -27.42 -38.85 -17.35
N LEU A 35 -27.97 -38.56 -18.53
CA LEU A 35 -28.28 -37.21 -18.99
C LEU A 35 -29.64 -36.70 -18.50
N ALA A 36 -30.39 -37.50 -17.75
CA ALA A 36 -31.64 -37.04 -17.14
C ALA A 36 -31.40 -35.81 -16.25
N GLY A 37 -32.18 -34.75 -16.47
CA GLY A 37 -32.06 -33.48 -15.74
C GLY A 37 -31.03 -32.49 -16.32
N TRP A 38 -30.28 -32.88 -17.34
CA TRP A 38 -29.41 -31.97 -18.08
C TRP A 38 -30.19 -31.21 -19.16
N THR A 39 -29.84 -29.94 -19.35
CA THR A 39 -30.26 -29.13 -20.51
C THR A 39 -29.13 -29.17 -21.53
N LEU A 40 -29.41 -29.71 -22.72
CA LEU A 40 -28.42 -29.98 -23.75
C LEU A 40 -28.66 -29.10 -24.98
N THR A 41 -27.59 -28.63 -25.62
CA THR A 41 -27.64 -27.89 -26.89
C THR A 41 -26.46 -28.32 -27.76
N GLY A 42 -26.67 -28.54 -29.06
CA GLY A 42 -25.60 -28.96 -29.98
C GLY A 42 -25.20 -30.44 -29.85
N ASP A 43 -23.95 -30.77 -30.21
CA ASP A 43 -23.40 -32.13 -30.15
C ASP A 43 -23.05 -32.51 -28.70
N VAL A 44 -24.03 -33.04 -27.97
CA VAL A 44 -23.84 -33.57 -26.62
C VAL A 44 -24.49 -34.94 -26.47
N THR A 45 -23.69 -35.95 -26.11
CA THR A 45 -24.13 -37.35 -25.98
C THR A 45 -23.28 -38.09 -24.94
N VAL A 46 -23.68 -39.31 -24.57
CA VAL A 46 -22.79 -40.26 -23.89
C VAL A 46 -21.99 -41.06 -24.91
N ASP A 47 -20.67 -41.06 -24.77
CA ASP A 47 -19.74 -41.91 -25.51
C ASP A 47 -19.34 -43.11 -24.66
N ALA A 48 -20.04 -44.23 -24.88
CA ALA A 48 -19.83 -45.49 -24.16
C ALA A 48 -18.47 -46.15 -24.43
N THR A 49 -17.64 -45.60 -25.33
CA THR A 49 -16.30 -46.13 -25.65
C THR A 49 -15.18 -45.38 -24.93
N LYS A 50 -15.52 -44.31 -24.20
CA LYS A 50 -14.56 -43.34 -23.66
C LYS A 50 -14.60 -43.20 -22.14
N GLY A 51 -15.06 -44.19 -21.39
CA GLY A 51 -14.98 -44.16 -19.92
C GLY A 51 -13.54 -44.02 -19.40
N ARG A 52 -13.34 -43.28 -18.31
CA ARG A 52 -12.01 -42.95 -17.75
C ARG A 52 -11.19 -44.18 -17.39
N ASP A 53 -11.81 -45.17 -16.76
CA ASP A 53 -11.16 -46.41 -16.33
C ASP A 53 -11.16 -47.50 -17.42
N GLY A 54 -11.45 -47.12 -18.68
CA GLY A 54 -11.58 -48.05 -19.81
C GLY A 54 -12.83 -48.94 -19.74
N LYS A 55 -13.72 -48.66 -18.80
CA LYS A 55 -15.04 -49.28 -18.62
C LYS A 55 -16.06 -48.16 -18.47
N GLY A 56 -17.28 -48.36 -18.95
CA GLY A 56 -18.32 -47.34 -18.89
C GLY A 56 -18.22 -46.29 -20.00
N GLY A 57 -18.99 -45.22 -19.85
CA GLY A 57 -19.08 -44.12 -20.81
C GLY A 57 -18.58 -42.80 -20.25
N ALA A 58 -18.49 -41.78 -21.11
CA ALA A 58 -18.22 -40.41 -20.68
C ALA A 58 -19.18 -39.44 -21.38
N LEU A 59 -19.46 -38.31 -20.75
CA LEU A 59 -20.18 -37.21 -21.39
C LEU A 59 -19.31 -36.60 -22.48
N LYS A 60 -19.68 -36.81 -23.74
CA LYS A 60 -19.08 -36.17 -24.91
C LYS A 60 -19.74 -34.82 -25.14
N VAL A 61 -18.95 -33.76 -25.18
CA VAL A 61 -19.35 -32.41 -25.60
C VAL A 61 -18.51 -32.02 -26.81
N GLY A 62 -19.12 -32.11 -27.99
CA GLY A 62 -18.51 -31.76 -29.26
C GLY A 62 -18.47 -30.25 -29.50
N PRO A 63 -17.87 -29.81 -30.63
CA PRO A 63 -17.76 -28.39 -30.98
C PRO A 63 -19.12 -27.68 -31.00
N GLY A 64 -19.21 -26.52 -30.33
CA GLY A 64 -20.45 -25.76 -30.14
C GLY A 64 -21.50 -26.40 -29.21
N GLY A 65 -21.22 -27.58 -28.64
CA GLY A 65 -22.08 -28.26 -27.68
C GLY A 65 -22.10 -27.56 -26.32
N VAL A 66 -23.23 -27.62 -25.61
CA VAL A 66 -23.40 -27.12 -24.24
C VAL A 66 -24.22 -28.11 -23.43
N ALA A 67 -23.70 -28.50 -22.27
CA ALA A 67 -24.38 -29.31 -21.28
C ALA A 67 -24.51 -28.51 -19.98
N LEU A 68 -25.75 -28.27 -19.52
CA LEU A 68 -26.04 -27.53 -18.30
C LEU A 68 -26.82 -28.40 -17.31
N LEU A 69 -26.30 -28.55 -16.09
CA LEU A 69 -26.97 -29.24 -15.00
C LEU A 69 -27.38 -28.25 -13.91
N LYS A 70 -28.69 -28.07 -13.72
CA LYS A 70 -29.20 -27.29 -12.59
C LYS A 70 -29.16 -28.15 -11.32
N LEU A 71 -28.54 -27.62 -10.26
CA LEU A 71 -28.34 -28.34 -9.00
C LEU A 71 -29.28 -27.85 -7.89
N ARG A 72 -29.58 -26.55 -7.89
CA ARG A 72 -30.42 -25.86 -6.89
C ARG A 72 -31.04 -24.57 -7.46
N ASP A 73 -31.92 -23.94 -6.69
CA ASP A 73 -32.61 -22.71 -7.07
C ASP A 73 -31.85 -21.43 -6.66
N THR A 74 -31.09 -21.49 -5.57
CA THR A 74 -30.31 -20.36 -5.04
C THR A 74 -28.81 -20.60 -5.18
N ASP A 75 -28.04 -19.51 -5.30
CA ASP A 75 -26.59 -19.59 -5.30
C ASP A 75 -26.08 -19.96 -3.89
N GLY A 76 -25.08 -20.83 -3.82
CA GLY A 76 -24.43 -21.18 -2.56
C GLY A 76 -23.03 -21.76 -2.73
N ALA A 77 -22.42 -22.12 -1.61
CA ALA A 77 -21.14 -22.80 -1.52
C ALA A 77 -21.25 -24.26 -1.97
N GLY A 78 -20.11 -24.91 -2.15
CA GLY A 78 -20.05 -26.33 -2.47
C GLY A 78 -18.78 -26.70 -3.24
N LYS A 79 -18.66 -27.98 -3.54
CA LYS A 79 -17.51 -28.57 -4.23
C LYS A 79 -17.98 -29.30 -5.47
N VAL A 80 -17.32 -29.05 -6.59
CA VAL A 80 -17.51 -29.75 -7.86
C VAL A 80 -16.21 -30.44 -8.21
N GLU A 81 -16.26 -31.75 -8.41
CA GLU A 81 -15.16 -32.58 -8.86
C GLU A 81 -15.55 -33.24 -10.16
N LEU A 82 -14.68 -33.22 -11.16
CA LEU A 82 -14.90 -33.95 -12.41
C LEU A 82 -13.56 -34.34 -13.04
N TRP A 83 -13.60 -35.34 -13.90
CA TRP A 83 -12.51 -35.65 -14.79
C TRP A 83 -12.80 -35.10 -16.18
N ALA A 84 -11.83 -34.40 -16.76
CA ALA A 84 -11.91 -33.88 -18.12
C ALA A 84 -10.79 -34.48 -18.97
N TYR A 85 -11.12 -35.04 -20.13
CA TYR A 85 -10.14 -35.54 -21.08
C TYR A 85 -9.72 -34.43 -22.03
N ASP A 86 -8.45 -34.06 -21.97
CA ASP A 86 -7.82 -33.17 -22.94
C ASP A 86 -7.05 -34.01 -23.96
N ASP A 87 -7.44 -33.93 -25.23
CA ASP A 87 -6.79 -34.68 -26.32
C ASP A 87 -5.51 -33.99 -26.83
N GLY A 88 -5.15 -32.81 -26.28
CA GLY A 88 -3.99 -32.03 -26.69
C GLY A 88 -4.15 -31.31 -28.03
N THR A 89 -5.34 -31.34 -28.63
CA THR A 89 -5.63 -30.66 -29.89
C THR A 89 -5.34 -29.17 -29.76
N LYS A 90 -4.67 -28.61 -30.78
CA LYS A 90 -4.31 -27.19 -30.84
C LYS A 90 -4.82 -26.54 -32.13
N PRO A 91 -5.31 -25.30 -32.06
CA PRO A 91 -5.61 -24.52 -33.24
C PRO A 91 -4.35 -24.30 -34.07
N GLU A 92 -4.53 -24.04 -35.37
CA GLU A 92 -3.43 -23.66 -36.27
C GLU A 92 -2.67 -22.43 -35.76
N ASN A 93 -3.41 -21.44 -35.23
CA ASN A 93 -2.85 -20.25 -34.59
C ASN A 93 -3.25 -20.17 -33.10
N PRO A 94 -2.45 -20.72 -32.18
CA PRO A 94 -2.74 -20.68 -30.73
C PRO A 94 -2.56 -19.30 -30.09
N LYS A 95 -2.16 -18.29 -30.85
CA LYS A 95 -2.05 -16.89 -30.41
C LYS A 95 -3.21 -16.02 -30.89
N ALA A 96 -4.10 -16.54 -31.73
CA ALA A 96 -5.35 -15.87 -32.09
C ALA A 96 -6.39 -16.01 -30.97
N HIS A 97 -7.28 -15.02 -30.84
CA HIS A 97 -8.41 -15.09 -29.91
C HIS A 97 -9.34 -16.23 -30.29
N ARG A 98 -9.43 -17.26 -29.43
CA ARG A 98 -10.35 -18.40 -29.61
C ARG A 98 -10.77 -18.96 -28.25
N VAL A 99 -12.05 -19.32 -28.16
CA VAL A 99 -12.64 -19.95 -26.97
C VAL A 99 -12.74 -21.46 -27.22
N GLY A 100 -11.86 -22.23 -26.58
CA GLY A 100 -11.89 -23.70 -26.65
C GLY A 100 -12.87 -24.32 -25.64
N PRO A 101 -12.77 -25.64 -25.41
CA PRO A 101 -13.56 -26.34 -24.42
C PRO A 101 -13.31 -25.83 -23.00
N ARG A 102 -14.35 -25.87 -22.18
CA ARG A 102 -14.35 -25.29 -20.83
C ARG A 102 -15.51 -25.85 -19.99
N TRP A 103 -15.32 -25.90 -18.68
CA TRP A 103 -16.30 -26.42 -17.73
C TRP A 103 -16.24 -25.63 -16.42
N GLY A 104 -17.36 -25.52 -15.74
CA GLY A 104 -17.43 -24.64 -14.58
C GLY A 104 -18.76 -24.58 -13.87
N ILE A 105 -18.83 -23.65 -12.94
CA ILE A 105 -19.98 -23.38 -12.10
C ILE A 105 -20.70 -22.11 -12.55
N VAL A 106 -22.03 -22.10 -12.44
CA VAL A 106 -22.90 -21.03 -12.94
C VAL A 106 -23.83 -20.52 -11.84
N GLN A 107 -23.96 -19.20 -11.77
CA GLN A 107 -24.86 -18.47 -10.90
C GLN A 107 -26.22 -18.20 -11.53
N ASN A 108 -27.16 -17.76 -10.69
CA ASN A 108 -28.50 -17.40 -11.13
C ASN A 108 -28.56 -16.21 -12.11
N ASP A 109 -27.64 -15.25 -12.01
CA ASP A 109 -27.60 -14.09 -12.91
C ASP A 109 -26.88 -14.39 -14.25
N GLY A 110 -26.47 -15.64 -14.47
CA GLY A 110 -25.74 -16.09 -15.65
C GLY A 110 -24.23 -15.90 -15.57
N ARG A 111 -23.70 -15.25 -14.51
CA ARG A 111 -22.26 -15.25 -14.26
C ARG A 111 -21.77 -16.66 -14.01
N LEU A 112 -20.54 -16.93 -14.44
CA LEU A 112 -19.94 -18.24 -14.29
C LEU A 112 -18.45 -18.12 -14.00
N LEU A 113 -17.92 -19.20 -13.44
CA LEU A 113 -16.50 -19.46 -13.34
C LEU A 113 -16.20 -20.76 -14.05
N ALA A 114 -15.37 -20.72 -15.08
CA ALA A 114 -14.99 -21.92 -15.83
C ALA A 114 -13.47 -22.08 -15.93
N VAL A 115 -13.01 -23.31 -15.80
CA VAL A 115 -11.68 -23.75 -16.23
C VAL A 115 -11.78 -24.14 -17.69
N GLY A 116 -10.81 -23.76 -18.51
CA GLY A 116 -10.80 -24.16 -19.90
C GLY A 116 -9.55 -23.78 -20.66
N ILE A 117 -9.63 -24.00 -21.96
CA ILE A 117 -8.55 -23.76 -22.91
C ILE A 117 -8.90 -22.52 -23.72
N LEU A 118 -8.32 -21.38 -23.34
CA LEU A 118 -8.51 -20.10 -24.01
C LEU A 118 -7.23 -19.71 -24.74
N TYR A 119 -7.39 -19.25 -25.98
CA TYR A 119 -6.29 -18.86 -26.84
C TYR A 119 -6.29 -17.34 -27.03
N ALA A 120 -5.15 -16.72 -26.78
CA ALA A 120 -4.87 -15.30 -27.06
C ALA A 120 -3.35 -15.09 -27.07
N ASN A 121 -2.89 -13.99 -27.66
CA ASN A 121 -1.47 -13.70 -27.81
C ASN A 121 -0.75 -13.54 -26.45
N TYR A 122 -1.45 -13.03 -25.45
CA TYR A 122 -0.97 -12.82 -24.07
C TYR A 122 -1.16 -14.04 -23.16
N LEU A 123 -1.73 -15.14 -23.65
CA LEU A 123 -1.86 -16.39 -22.91
C LEU A 123 -0.78 -17.40 -23.35
N GLY A 124 -0.58 -18.44 -22.53
CA GLY A 124 0.21 -19.62 -22.88
C GLY A 124 -0.28 -20.35 -24.14
N GLY A 125 -1.45 -19.96 -24.68
CA GLY A 125 -2.02 -20.52 -25.90
C GLY A 125 -2.34 -22.00 -25.70
N ALA A 126 -1.71 -22.87 -26.49
CA ALA A 126 -1.93 -24.32 -26.42
C ALA A 126 -1.17 -25.02 -25.29
N GLU A 127 -0.44 -24.31 -24.44
CA GLU A 127 0.45 -24.91 -23.45
C GLU A 127 -0.23 -25.23 -22.12
N GLY A 128 -1.22 -24.45 -21.69
CA GLY A 128 -1.78 -24.58 -20.35
C GLY A 128 -3.22 -24.09 -20.19
N TYR A 129 -3.78 -24.36 -19.01
CA TYR A 129 -5.18 -24.04 -18.68
C TYR A 129 -5.35 -22.64 -18.10
N THR A 130 -6.53 -22.06 -18.35
CA THR A 130 -6.95 -20.75 -17.84
C THR A 130 -8.31 -20.88 -17.16
N ALA A 131 -8.48 -20.25 -16.00
CA ALA A 131 -9.80 -20.01 -15.43
C ALA A 131 -10.32 -18.64 -15.87
N THR A 132 -11.62 -18.53 -16.09
CA THR A 132 -12.29 -17.27 -16.46
C THR A 132 -13.56 -17.06 -15.64
N ALA A 133 -13.72 -15.85 -15.10
CA ALA A 133 -14.98 -15.40 -14.52
C ALA A 133 -15.62 -14.35 -15.45
N CYS A 134 -16.84 -14.63 -15.92
CA CYS A 134 -17.51 -13.77 -16.91
C CYS A 134 -19.03 -13.89 -16.87
N ASP A 135 -19.71 -13.18 -17.76
CA ASP A 135 -21.17 -13.21 -17.97
C ASP A 135 -21.63 -14.24 -19.02
N GLY A 136 -20.71 -15.11 -19.49
CA GLY A 136 -20.94 -16.07 -20.56
C GLY A 136 -20.92 -15.49 -21.98
N LYS A 137 -20.80 -14.16 -22.14
CA LYS A 137 -20.68 -13.47 -23.43
C LYS A 137 -19.24 -13.10 -23.72
N ASP A 138 -18.54 -12.53 -22.75
CA ASP A 138 -17.12 -12.17 -22.86
C ASP A 138 -16.23 -13.13 -22.07
N TRP A 139 -15.73 -14.17 -22.73
CA TRP A 139 -14.89 -15.20 -22.11
C TRP A 139 -13.49 -14.72 -21.72
N PHE A 140 -13.10 -13.50 -22.13
CA PHE A 140 -11.79 -12.92 -21.85
C PHE A 140 -11.86 -11.77 -20.82
N ASP A 141 -12.98 -11.61 -20.09
CA ASP A 141 -13.20 -10.58 -19.07
C ASP A 141 -12.20 -10.69 -17.90
N GLN A 142 -12.31 -11.73 -17.05
CA GLN A 142 -11.42 -11.93 -15.90
C GLN A 142 -10.69 -13.26 -15.99
N LEU A 143 -9.46 -13.23 -16.50
CA LEU A 143 -8.63 -14.40 -16.72
C LEU A 143 -7.66 -14.66 -15.56
N LEU A 144 -7.49 -15.93 -15.23
CA LEU A 144 -6.50 -16.42 -14.26
C LEU A 144 -5.73 -17.60 -14.87
N TRP A 145 -4.44 -17.43 -15.09
CA TRP A 145 -3.59 -18.53 -15.53
C TRP A 145 -3.35 -19.52 -14.38
N LEU A 146 -3.59 -20.81 -14.64
CA LEU A 146 -3.58 -21.84 -13.60
C LEU A 146 -2.22 -22.52 -13.42
N GLY A 147 -1.25 -22.30 -14.30
CA GLY A 147 0.06 -22.96 -14.16
C GLY A 147 0.07 -24.46 -14.37
N VAL A 148 -0.99 -24.99 -14.99
CA VAL A 148 -1.14 -26.40 -15.32
C VAL A 148 -0.94 -26.57 -16.82
N ASN A 149 -0.05 -27.49 -17.21
CA ASN A 149 0.21 -27.82 -18.60
C ASN A 149 -0.85 -28.79 -19.15
N ARG A 150 -1.16 -28.65 -20.45
CA ARG A 150 -2.06 -29.56 -21.19
C ARG A 150 -1.40 -30.89 -21.57
N ALA A 151 -0.07 -30.92 -21.63
CA ALA A 151 0.68 -32.10 -22.05
C ALA A 151 1.10 -32.98 -20.84
N PRO A 152 1.11 -34.32 -20.99
CA PRO A 152 0.59 -35.07 -22.15
C PRO A 152 -0.95 -35.08 -22.18
N ALA A 153 -1.51 -35.33 -23.37
CA ALA A 153 -2.95 -35.54 -23.52
C ALA A 153 -3.45 -36.67 -22.60
N GLY A 154 -4.62 -36.50 -22.00
CA GLY A 154 -5.18 -37.47 -21.08
C GLY A 154 -6.29 -36.93 -20.18
N TRP A 155 -6.69 -37.78 -19.24
CA TRP A 155 -7.65 -37.46 -18.20
C TRP A 155 -7.01 -36.62 -17.09
N HIS A 156 -7.69 -35.54 -16.73
CA HIS A 156 -7.29 -34.64 -15.66
C HIS A 156 -8.43 -34.46 -14.67
N LYS A 157 -8.14 -34.67 -13.38
CA LYS A 157 -9.11 -34.38 -12.32
C LYS A 157 -9.08 -32.88 -12.03
N TRP A 158 -10.25 -32.28 -12.02
CA TRP A 158 -10.45 -30.89 -11.64
C TRP A 158 -11.38 -30.80 -10.46
N THR A 159 -11.01 -29.95 -9.51
CA THR A 159 -11.86 -29.59 -8.37
C THR A 159 -12.04 -28.09 -8.36
N ILE A 160 -13.29 -27.65 -8.34
CA ILE A 160 -13.67 -26.26 -8.06
C ILE A 160 -14.38 -26.28 -6.70
N GLU A 161 -13.74 -25.73 -5.69
CA GLU A 161 -14.32 -25.58 -4.37
C GLU A 161 -14.67 -24.12 -4.13
N PHE A 162 -15.94 -23.88 -3.84
CA PHE A 162 -16.44 -22.60 -3.38
C PHE A 162 -16.73 -22.73 -1.88
N ASP A 163 -15.75 -22.38 -1.06
CA ASP A 163 -15.85 -22.42 0.38
C ASP A 163 -16.78 -21.30 0.89
N PRO A 164 -17.64 -21.56 1.89
CA PRO A 164 -18.54 -20.56 2.46
C PRO A 164 -17.83 -19.30 3.00
N GLU A 165 -16.55 -19.39 3.37
CA GLU A 165 -15.75 -18.28 3.91
C GLU A 165 -14.47 -18.02 3.11
N ALA A 166 -13.67 -19.04 2.79
CA ALA A 166 -12.33 -18.89 2.21
C ALA A 166 -12.33 -18.44 0.74
N GLY A 167 -13.50 -18.42 0.08
CA GLY A 167 -13.66 -18.07 -1.33
C GLY A 167 -13.47 -19.28 -2.24
N ILE A 168 -12.83 -19.08 -3.39
CA ILE A 168 -12.74 -20.10 -4.44
C ILE A 168 -11.33 -20.67 -4.53
N ALA A 169 -11.24 -21.99 -4.52
CA ALA A 169 -10.01 -22.76 -4.68
C ALA A 169 -10.13 -23.74 -5.86
N PHE A 170 -8.97 -24.00 -6.50
CA PHE A 170 -8.85 -24.95 -7.58
C PHE A 170 -7.83 -26.04 -7.22
N SER A 171 -8.18 -27.29 -7.51
CA SER A 171 -7.20 -28.39 -7.49
C SER A 171 -7.14 -29.09 -8.85
N HIS A 172 -5.93 -29.52 -9.23
CA HIS A 172 -5.66 -30.35 -10.40
C HIS A 172 -4.98 -31.63 -9.95
N ASN A 173 -5.56 -32.79 -10.30
CA ASN A 173 -5.07 -34.10 -9.88
C ASN A 173 -4.80 -34.17 -8.36
N ASP A 174 -5.77 -33.72 -7.57
CA ASP A 174 -5.76 -33.66 -6.10
C ASP A 174 -4.67 -32.76 -5.48
N LYS A 175 -4.00 -31.96 -6.30
CA LYS A 175 -3.05 -30.93 -5.85
C LYS A 175 -3.70 -29.56 -5.91
N ASP A 176 -3.67 -28.84 -4.79
CA ASP A 176 -4.03 -27.42 -4.76
C ASP A 176 -3.10 -26.65 -5.70
N ILE A 177 -3.69 -25.86 -6.58
CA ILE A 177 -2.96 -25.05 -7.58
C ILE A 177 -2.41 -23.77 -6.92
N ASN A 178 -2.75 -23.51 -5.65
CA ASN A 178 -2.35 -22.35 -4.85
C ASN A 178 -2.58 -21.02 -5.60
N ARG A 179 -3.73 -20.96 -6.27
CA ARG A 179 -4.26 -19.78 -6.96
C ARG A 179 -5.67 -19.57 -6.45
N THR A 180 -5.87 -18.49 -5.70
CA THR A 180 -7.18 -18.15 -5.16
C THR A 180 -7.78 -17.00 -5.96
N LEU A 181 -9.00 -17.21 -6.43
CA LEU A 181 -9.79 -16.17 -7.07
C LEU A 181 -10.60 -15.46 -5.98
N ASP A 182 -10.53 -14.13 -5.93
CA ASP A 182 -11.41 -13.38 -5.05
C ASP A 182 -12.83 -13.40 -5.60
N ALA A 183 -13.71 -14.12 -4.91
CA ALA A 183 -15.11 -14.26 -5.31
C ALA A 183 -15.82 -12.89 -5.42
N GLY A 184 -15.51 -11.93 -4.54
CA GLY A 184 -16.08 -10.59 -4.59
C GLY A 184 -15.69 -9.84 -5.86
N LYS A 185 -14.40 -9.91 -6.26
CA LYS A 185 -13.92 -9.31 -7.51
C LYS A 185 -14.48 -9.98 -8.76
N ALA A 186 -14.59 -11.31 -8.73
CA ALA A 186 -15.25 -12.10 -9.77
C ALA A 186 -16.78 -11.88 -9.80
N ARG A 187 -17.31 -11.19 -8.78
CA ARG A 187 -18.75 -10.98 -8.54
C ARG A 187 -19.52 -12.28 -8.44
N LEU A 188 -18.88 -13.29 -7.86
CA LEU A 188 -19.42 -14.61 -7.62
C LEU A 188 -19.94 -14.72 -6.18
N ASN A 189 -21.21 -15.09 -6.02
CA ASN A 189 -21.87 -15.23 -4.70
C ASN A 189 -22.20 -16.68 -4.34
N GLY A 190 -21.66 -17.62 -5.10
CA GLY A 190 -21.95 -19.04 -5.02
C GLY A 190 -22.17 -19.60 -6.42
N PHE A 191 -22.78 -20.77 -6.49
CA PHE A 191 -23.24 -21.36 -7.76
C PHE A 191 -24.54 -22.12 -7.55
N ARG A 192 -25.29 -22.36 -8.61
CA ARG A 192 -26.50 -23.18 -8.60
C ARG A 192 -26.57 -24.21 -9.72
N ALA A 193 -25.64 -24.16 -10.66
CA ALA A 193 -25.57 -25.06 -11.79
C ALA A 193 -24.10 -25.33 -12.18
N ILE A 194 -23.92 -26.37 -12.98
CA ILE A 194 -22.65 -26.70 -13.67
C ILE A 194 -22.90 -26.59 -15.15
N ALA A 195 -21.94 -26.02 -15.88
CA ALA A 195 -21.97 -25.95 -17.33
C ALA A 195 -20.68 -26.50 -17.93
N ILE A 196 -20.82 -27.25 -19.01
CA ILE A 196 -19.73 -27.80 -19.82
C ILE A 196 -19.97 -27.33 -21.25
N PHE A 197 -18.97 -26.70 -21.84
CA PHE A 197 -19.04 -26.11 -23.16
C PHE A 197 -17.96 -26.71 -24.06
N GLY A 198 -18.35 -27.05 -25.28
CA GLY A 198 -17.44 -27.46 -26.34
C GLY A 198 -16.61 -26.31 -26.89
N ASP A 199 -15.74 -26.66 -27.82
CA ASP A 199 -14.92 -25.70 -28.57
C ASP A 199 -15.81 -24.82 -29.46
N ASN A 200 -15.65 -23.50 -29.36
CA ASN A 200 -16.39 -22.53 -30.18
C ASN A 200 -15.58 -22.07 -31.41
N GLY A 201 -14.32 -22.47 -31.54
CA GLY A 201 -13.45 -22.08 -32.65
C GLY A 201 -13.64 -22.92 -33.91
N LYS A 202 -12.91 -22.54 -34.97
CA LYS A 202 -12.85 -23.25 -36.25
C LYS A 202 -11.40 -23.61 -36.59
N GLY A 203 -11.21 -24.69 -37.36
CA GLY A 203 -9.90 -25.22 -37.74
C GLY A 203 -9.25 -26.01 -36.60
N ASN A 204 -9.29 -27.33 -36.69
CA ASN A 204 -8.88 -28.29 -35.64
C ASN A 204 -9.67 -28.09 -34.33
N GLU A 205 -10.98 -28.36 -34.38
CA GLU A 205 -11.86 -28.29 -33.22
C GLU A 205 -11.61 -29.46 -32.25
N GLN A 206 -11.63 -29.15 -30.94
CA GLN A 206 -11.48 -30.16 -29.90
C GLN A 206 -12.85 -30.67 -29.42
N THR A 207 -12.95 -31.98 -29.21
CA THR A 207 -14.06 -32.59 -28.46
C THR A 207 -13.63 -32.80 -27.01
N LEU A 208 -14.50 -32.49 -26.07
CA LEU A 208 -14.27 -32.68 -24.64
C LEU A 208 -15.05 -33.91 -24.14
N TRP A 209 -14.40 -34.75 -23.35
CA TRP A 209 -15.08 -35.80 -22.59
C TRP A 209 -14.99 -35.50 -21.10
N VAL A 210 -16.09 -35.67 -20.39
CA VAL A 210 -16.19 -35.50 -18.94
C VAL A 210 -16.71 -36.77 -18.31
N ASP A 211 -16.08 -37.19 -17.22
CA ASP A 211 -16.45 -38.40 -16.48
C ASP A 211 -16.34 -38.17 -14.96
N ASP A 212 -16.94 -39.07 -14.17
CA ASP A 212 -16.89 -39.08 -12.70
C ASP A 212 -17.21 -37.71 -12.08
N LEU A 213 -18.30 -37.07 -12.54
CA LEU A 213 -18.75 -35.81 -11.95
C LEU A 213 -19.32 -36.07 -10.56
N SER A 214 -18.79 -35.38 -9.56
CA SER A 214 -19.27 -35.40 -8.18
C SER A 214 -19.54 -33.98 -7.69
N VAL A 215 -20.67 -33.80 -7.02
CA VAL A 215 -21.10 -32.49 -6.51
C VAL A 215 -21.55 -32.60 -5.07
N THR A 216 -20.91 -31.80 -4.21
CA THR A 216 -21.30 -31.61 -2.82
C THR A 216 -21.83 -30.18 -2.65
N LEU A 217 -23.10 -30.03 -2.25
CA LEU A 217 -23.70 -28.72 -2.05
C LEU A 217 -23.48 -28.24 -0.60
N GLY A 218 -23.01 -27.00 -0.46
CA GLY A 218 -22.84 -26.29 0.80
C GLY A 218 -23.90 -25.22 1.04
N GLY A 219 -23.80 -24.55 2.19
CA GLY A 219 -24.67 -23.46 2.61
C GLY A 219 -24.42 -22.12 1.88
N PRO A 220 -24.96 -20.99 2.37
CA PRO A 220 -24.72 -19.68 1.77
C PRO A 220 -23.25 -19.26 1.88
N VAL A 221 -22.77 -18.53 0.87
CA VAL A 221 -21.43 -17.93 0.87
C VAL A 221 -21.45 -16.59 1.62
N LYS A 222 -20.44 -16.33 2.45
CA LYS A 222 -20.20 -15.02 3.06
C LYS A 222 -19.28 -14.19 2.16
N THR A 223 -19.85 -13.54 1.14
CA THR A 223 -19.08 -12.60 0.32
C THR A 223 -18.90 -11.27 1.06
N ILE A 224 -17.68 -10.71 1.04
CA ILE A 224 -17.44 -9.34 1.49
C ILE A 224 -17.58 -8.43 0.26
N PRO A 225 -18.56 -7.50 0.21
CA PRO A 225 -18.67 -6.57 -0.90
C PRO A 225 -17.46 -5.65 -0.96
N VAL A 226 -17.06 -5.25 -2.17
CA VAL A 226 -16.07 -4.17 -2.33
C VAL A 226 -16.70 -2.86 -1.89
N THR A 227 -16.04 -2.16 -0.98
CA THR A 227 -16.46 -0.85 -0.46
C THR A 227 -15.35 0.16 -0.68
N GLU A 228 -15.72 1.38 -1.08
CA GLU A 228 -14.80 2.50 -1.20
C GLU A 228 -15.10 3.54 -0.11
N ALA A 229 -14.04 4.07 0.51
CA ALA A 229 -14.15 5.20 1.41
C ALA A 229 -13.01 6.20 1.21
N ASP A 230 -13.36 7.48 1.33
CA ASP A 230 -12.41 8.58 1.28
C ASP A 230 -12.38 9.34 2.62
N PRO A 231 -11.44 9.01 3.53
CA PRO A 231 -11.30 9.67 4.82
C PRO A 231 -10.78 11.10 4.71
N TYR A 232 -10.39 11.54 3.51
CA TYR A 232 -9.84 12.86 3.21
C TYR A 232 -10.80 13.73 2.38
N SER A 233 -11.99 13.21 2.05
CA SER A 233 -13.05 14.00 1.42
C SER A 233 -13.45 15.18 2.31
N GLU A 234 -13.91 16.28 1.70
CA GLU A 234 -14.35 17.46 2.45
C GLU A 234 -15.44 17.12 3.48
N LYS A 235 -16.33 16.19 3.15
CA LYS A 235 -17.39 15.71 4.05
C LYS A 235 -16.80 14.95 5.24
N ALA A 236 -15.86 14.05 5.02
CA ALA A 236 -15.22 13.28 6.10
C ALA A 236 -14.44 14.20 7.05
N ILE A 237 -13.64 15.12 6.49
CA ILE A 237 -12.90 16.12 7.27
C ILE A 237 -13.86 17.01 8.06
N ALA A 238 -14.95 17.46 7.43
CA ALA A 238 -15.93 18.30 8.12
C ALA A 238 -16.66 17.58 9.26
N ALA A 239 -16.79 16.26 9.18
CA ALA A 239 -17.41 15.43 10.20
C ALA A 239 -16.44 15.02 11.33
N ASP A 240 -15.13 15.18 11.15
CA ASP A 240 -14.13 14.85 12.16
C ASP A 240 -13.85 16.05 13.09
N PRO A 241 -14.37 16.05 14.33
CA PRO A 241 -14.17 17.16 15.26
C PRO A 241 -12.71 17.32 15.69
N SER A 242 -11.89 16.26 15.56
CA SER A 242 -10.50 16.30 15.98
C SER A 242 -9.63 17.15 15.05
N VAL A 243 -10.03 17.32 13.79
CA VAL A 243 -9.33 18.18 12.81
C VAL A 243 -9.48 19.66 13.17
N ARG A 244 -10.60 20.04 13.81
CA ARG A 244 -10.86 21.43 14.23
C ARG A 244 -10.54 21.67 15.70
N ARG A 245 -9.78 20.77 16.34
CA ARG A 245 -9.35 20.95 17.72
C ARG A 245 -8.59 22.28 17.83
N GLN A 246 -9.01 23.14 18.76
CA GLN A 246 -8.24 24.32 19.09
C GLN A 246 -6.94 23.92 19.78
N VAL A 247 -5.82 24.39 19.24
CA VAL A 247 -4.49 24.20 19.82
C VAL A 247 -4.07 25.52 20.43
N ALA A 248 -3.85 25.54 21.74
CA ALA A 248 -3.42 26.74 22.44
C ALA A 248 -1.98 27.10 22.05
N ILE A 249 -1.75 28.39 21.76
CA ILE A 249 -0.41 28.91 21.49
C ILE A 249 0.28 29.19 22.83
N TYR A 250 1.28 28.36 23.13
CA TYR A 250 2.13 28.55 24.29
C TYR A 250 3.43 29.27 23.91
N THR A 251 3.85 30.16 24.80
CA THR A 251 5.07 30.95 24.77
C THR A 251 5.71 30.88 26.15
N LYS A 252 6.94 31.36 26.29
CA LYS A 252 7.59 31.46 27.62
C LYS A 252 6.79 32.32 28.60
N ALA A 253 6.00 33.29 28.12
CA ALA A 253 5.22 34.20 28.96
C ALA A 253 3.92 33.60 29.51
N ASN A 254 3.32 32.63 28.83
CA ASN A 254 2.09 31.92 29.25
C ASN A 254 2.34 30.41 29.42
N ALA A 255 3.56 30.07 29.82
CA ALA A 255 4.06 28.74 30.12
C ALA A 255 3.14 27.98 31.10
N PRO A 256 2.45 26.89 30.70
CA PRO A 256 1.63 26.12 31.63
C PRO A 256 2.51 25.27 32.55
N ALA A 257 2.10 25.08 33.80
CA ALA A 257 2.75 24.11 34.68
C ALA A 257 2.39 22.67 34.27
N ALA A 258 3.25 21.72 34.61
CA ALA A 258 2.86 20.32 34.60
C ALA A 258 1.76 20.10 35.68
N PRO A 259 0.68 19.38 35.37
CA PRO A 259 -0.32 19.03 36.38
C PRO A 259 0.30 18.10 37.43
N LYS A 260 -0.25 18.09 38.65
CA LYS A 260 0.18 17.09 39.63
C LYS A 260 -0.39 15.71 39.27
N PRO A 261 0.24 14.59 39.67
CA PRO A 261 -0.28 13.26 39.36
C PRO A 261 -1.74 13.04 39.79
N GLU A 262 -2.14 13.61 40.93
CA GLU A 262 -3.50 13.55 41.47
C GLU A 262 -4.55 14.31 40.64
N ASP A 263 -4.13 15.34 39.90
CA ASP A 263 -4.98 16.18 39.05
C ASP A 263 -5.31 15.50 37.71
N LEU A 264 -4.49 14.53 37.29
CA LEU A 264 -4.74 13.77 36.07
C LEU A 264 -5.91 12.81 36.28
N PRO A 265 -6.81 12.64 35.30
CA PRO A 265 -7.89 11.66 35.41
C PRO A 265 -7.31 10.24 35.57
N LEU A 266 -7.89 9.49 36.51
CA LEU A 266 -7.66 8.06 36.64
C LEU A 266 -8.66 7.33 35.73
N LYS A 267 -8.18 6.62 34.70
CA LYS A 267 -9.04 5.97 33.70
C LYS A 267 -8.73 4.49 33.55
N GLU A 268 -9.77 3.70 33.33
CA GLU A 268 -9.67 2.28 32.97
C GLU A 268 -9.21 2.07 31.53
N SER A 269 -9.48 3.03 30.64
CA SER A 269 -9.09 2.97 29.24
C SER A 269 -8.95 4.35 28.62
N VAL A 270 -8.24 4.41 27.49
CA VAL A 270 -8.17 5.59 26.61
C VAL A 270 -8.33 5.15 25.16
N SER A 271 -8.95 6.01 24.34
CA SER A 271 -9.24 5.75 22.93
C SER A 271 -8.67 6.84 22.03
N GLN A 272 -8.11 6.42 20.89
CA GLN A 272 -7.60 7.32 19.85
C GLN A 272 -7.68 6.65 18.48
N TYR A 273 -8.22 7.36 17.48
CA TYR A 273 -8.33 6.89 16.09
C TYR A 273 -8.99 5.51 15.92
N GLY A 274 -9.97 5.20 16.77
CA GLY A 274 -10.66 3.91 16.77
C GLY A 274 -9.94 2.80 17.53
N ILE A 275 -8.74 3.06 18.06
CA ILE A 275 -7.98 2.13 18.91
C ILE A 275 -8.26 2.47 20.37
N THR A 276 -8.63 1.48 21.18
CA THR A 276 -8.82 1.64 22.62
C THR A 276 -7.87 0.74 23.38
N TRP A 277 -7.06 1.31 24.27
CA TRP A 277 -6.23 0.57 25.22
C TRP A 277 -6.94 0.51 26.56
N THR A 278 -7.16 -0.70 27.08
CA THR A 278 -7.74 -0.94 28.41
C THR A 278 -6.63 -1.40 29.34
N PHE A 279 -6.52 -0.75 30.48
CA PHE A 279 -5.48 -1.02 31.48
C PHE A 279 -5.95 -2.12 32.44
N GLU A 280 -5.00 -2.96 32.90
CA GLU A 280 -5.27 -3.97 33.93
C GLU A 280 -5.74 -3.33 35.25
N LYS A 281 -5.21 -2.14 35.55
CA LYS A 281 -5.64 -1.27 36.65
C LYS A 281 -5.80 0.14 36.11
N PRO A 282 -6.76 0.95 36.62
CA PRO A 282 -6.90 2.33 36.21
C PRO A 282 -5.56 3.09 36.27
N ALA A 283 -5.20 3.79 35.20
CA ALA A 283 -3.95 4.53 35.08
C ALA A 283 -4.22 6.04 35.10
N ARG A 284 -3.28 6.82 35.63
CA ARG A 284 -3.32 8.29 35.49
C ARG A 284 -2.91 8.63 34.06
N VAL A 285 -3.76 9.37 33.35
CA VAL A 285 -3.55 9.66 31.93
C VAL A 285 -3.58 11.14 31.63
N GLY A 286 -2.79 11.57 30.66
CA GLY A 286 -2.80 12.92 30.12
C GLY A 286 -2.62 12.92 28.60
N GLN A 287 -2.56 14.11 28.02
CA GLN A 287 -2.37 14.28 26.58
C GLN A 287 -1.22 15.23 26.29
N PHE A 288 -0.48 14.95 25.23
CA PHE A 288 0.47 15.86 24.62
C PHE A 288 -0.25 16.97 23.84
N ILE A 289 0.49 18.01 23.42
CA ILE A 289 -0.07 19.15 22.70
C ILE A 289 -0.78 18.74 21.40
N ASN A 290 -0.25 17.74 20.69
CA ASN A 290 -0.87 17.17 19.49
C ASN A 290 -2.11 16.30 19.78
N GLY A 291 -2.33 15.90 21.05
CA GLY A 291 -3.48 15.14 21.51
C GLY A 291 -3.24 13.66 21.75
N ASP A 292 -2.03 13.17 21.46
CA ASP A 292 -1.65 11.80 21.76
C ASP A 292 -1.71 11.53 23.26
N TRP A 293 -2.15 10.33 23.63
CA TRP A 293 -2.27 9.93 25.02
C TRP A 293 -0.94 9.50 25.62
N TYR A 294 -0.77 9.80 26.91
CA TYR A 294 0.22 9.17 27.76
C TYR A 294 -0.37 8.62 29.06
N VAL A 295 0.30 7.62 29.62
CA VAL A 295 0.08 7.10 30.98
C VAL A 295 1.26 7.50 31.87
N VAL A 296 0.99 7.80 33.14
CA VAL A 296 2.02 8.18 34.13
C VAL A 296 2.38 6.98 35.00
N GLY A 297 3.67 6.67 35.06
CA GLY A 297 4.21 5.52 35.78
C GLY A 297 3.97 4.19 35.05
N PRO A 298 4.48 3.07 35.60
CA PRO A 298 4.28 1.75 35.02
C PRO A 298 2.79 1.42 34.87
N ALA A 299 2.40 0.87 33.73
CA ALA A 299 1.03 0.47 33.43
C ALA A 299 1.01 -0.82 32.63
N THR A 300 -0.01 -1.65 32.81
CA THR A 300 -0.22 -2.86 31.99
C THR A 300 -1.43 -2.63 31.10
N VAL A 301 -1.24 -2.73 29.77
CA VAL A 301 -2.34 -2.79 28.82
C VAL A 301 -2.84 -4.24 28.77
N ALA A 302 -4.06 -4.45 29.28
CA ALA A 302 -4.69 -5.76 29.34
C ALA A 302 -5.45 -6.12 28.06
N ALA A 303 -6.06 -5.12 27.42
CA ALA A 303 -6.81 -5.32 26.17
C ALA A 303 -6.60 -4.16 25.20
N ILE A 304 -6.69 -4.46 23.91
CA ILE A 304 -6.73 -3.49 22.81
C ILE A 304 -7.97 -3.79 21.99
N GLU A 305 -8.75 -2.77 21.64
CA GLU A 305 -9.88 -2.87 20.70
C GLU A 305 -9.58 -1.99 19.47
N PRO A 306 -9.68 -2.52 18.23
CA PRO A 306 -9.98 -3.91 17.87
C PRO A 306 -8.97 -4.93 18.40
N LYS A 307 -9.47 -6.09 18.83
CA LYS A 307 -8.63 -7.18 19.36
C LYS A 307 -7.56 -7.61 18.33
N PRO A 308 -6.29 -7.75 18.74
CA PRO A 308 -5.28 -8.46 17.97
C PRO A 308 -5.67 -9.93 17.76
N LEU A 309 -5.58 -10.42 16.53
CA LEU A 309 -5.92 -11.80 16.17
C LEU A 309 -4.67 -12.54 15.68
N TYR A 310 -4.51 -13.80 16.06
CA TYR A 310 -3.35 -14.62 15.71
C TYR A 310 -3.75 -15.93 15.03
N GLY A 311 -3.02 -16.33 14.00
CA GLY A 311 -3.23 -17.61 13.31
C GLY A 311 -4.67 -17.85 12.90
N ASN A 312 -5.27 -18.93 13.42
CA ASN A 312 -6.64 -19.34 13.12
C ASN A 312 -7.73 -18.42 13.71
N GLU A 313 -7.40 -17.48 14.59
CA GLU A 313 -8.34 -16.44 15.04
C GLU A 313 -8.69 -15.46 13.90
N ILE A 314 -7.84 -15.34 12.88
CA ILE A 314 -8.09 -14.50 11.72
C ILE A 314 -9.11 -15.19 10.82
N PRO A 315 -10.28 -14.60 10.55
CA PRO A 315 -11.28 -15.24 9.71
C PRO A 315 -10.74 -15.54 8.32
N LYS A 316 -10.97 -16.76 7.80
CA LYS A 316 -10.43 -17.20 6.50
C LYS A 316 -10.79 -16.27 5.35
N HIS A 317 -12.01 -15.71 5.38
CA HIS A 317 -12.52 -14.76 4.40
C HIS A 317 -11.77 -13.41 4.39
N GLN A 318 -11.00 -13.09 5.43
CA GLN A 318 -10.19 -11.87 5.56
C GLN A 318 -8.72 -12.06 5.16
N LEU A 319 -8.29 -13.28 4.84
CA LEU A 319 -6.92 -13.57 4.41
C LEU A 319 -6.74 -13.18 2.94
N ASP A 320 -5.68 -12.42 2.65
CA ASP A 320 -5.22 -12.19 1.28
C ASP A 320 -4.11 -13.18 0.89
N HIS A 321 -3.54 -13.02 -0.30
CA HIS A 321 -2.50 -13.91 -0.80
C HIS A 321 -1.21 -13.83 0.03
N MET A 322 -0.81 -12.65 0.50
CA MET A 322 0.38 -12.44 1.33
C MET A 322 0.24 -13.14 2.68
N ASP A 323 -0.95 -13.11 3.29
CA ASP A 323 -1.23 -13.88 4.50
C ASP A 323 -1.10 -15.39 4.26
N LYS A 324 -1.61 -15.87 3.12
CA LYS A 324 -1.66 -17.31 2.79
C LYS A 324 -0.27 -17.90 2.51
N GLU A 325 0.67 -17.10 2.02
CA GLU A 325 2.07 -17.49 1.85
C GLU A 325 2.80 -17.74 3.18
N ARG A 326 2.24 -17.28 4.30
CA ARG A 326 2.84 -17.44 5.64
C ARG A 326 2.29 -18.65 6.37
N PRO A 327 3.12 -19.34 7.18
CA PRO A 327 2.66 -20.33 8.14
C PRO A 327 1.60 -19.73 9.06
N GLU A 328 0.56 -20.50 9.41
CA GLU A 328 -0.55 -20.03 10.24
C GLU A 328 -0.07 -19.41 11.56
N ALA A 329 0.91 -20.03 12.23
CA ALA A 329 1.48 -19.54 13.49
C ALA A 329 2.15 -18.15 13.39
N GLN A 330 2.44 -17.67 12.18
CA GLN A 330 3.06 -16.37 11.92
C GLN A 330 2.06 -15.29 11.47
N ARG A 331 0.77 -15.60 11.42
CA ARG A 331 -0.25 -14.64 10.98
C ARG A 331 -0.72 -13.78 12.14
N VAL A 332 -0.88 -12.49 11.88
CA VAL A 332 -1.33 -11.49 12.85
C VAL A 332 -2.21 -10.44 12.17
N ARG A 333 -3.23 -9.97 12.89
CA ARG A 333 -4.13 -8.88 12.49
C ARG A 333 -4.31 -7.90 13.65
N ASN A 334 -4.44 -6.61 13.37
CA ASN A 334 -4.53 -5.54 14.39
C ASN A 334 -3.37 -5.64 15.40
N GLY A 335 -2.17 -5.97 14.91
CA GLY A 335 -1.00 -6.15 15.74
C GLY A 335 -0.51 -4.84 16.35
N PHE A 336 0.35 -4.97 17.34
CA PHE A 336 0.99 -3.84 18.01
C PHE A 336 2.45 -4.18 18.28
N MET A 337 3.24 -3.15 18.52
CA MET A 337 4.64 -3.27 18.91
C MET A 337 4.95 -2.29 20.03
N LEU A 338 5.37 -2.81 21.18
CA LEU A 338 6.03 -2.06 22.22
C LEU A 338 7.45 -1.75 21.76
N ASN A 339 7.78 -0.47 21.68
CA ASN A 339 9.08 0.05 21.27
C ASN A 339 9.52 -0.50 19.90
N PRO A 340 8.78 -0.19 18.82
CA PRO A 340 9.14 -0.72 17.51
C PRO A 340 10.56 -0.31 17.12
N PRO A 341 11.29 -1.20 16.43
CA PRO A 341 12.67 -0.95 16.06
C PRO A 341 12.74 0.20 15.04
N ALA A 342 13.80 1.00 15.14
CA ALA A 342 14.14 1.99 14.12
C ALA A 342 14.78 1.31 12.89
N ALA A 343 14.06 0.38 12.27
CA ALA A 343 14.53 -0.41 11.12
C ALA A 343 13.35 -0.84 10.25
N MET A 344 13.64 -1.23 9.00
CA MET A 344 12.67 -1.74 8.02
C MET A 344 12.17 -3.16 8.39
N LYS A 345 11.53 -3.28 9.55
CA LYS A 345 10.91 -4.51 10.06
C LYS A 345 9.74 -4.20 10.99
N VAL A 346 8.61 -4.87 10.78
CA VAL A 346 7.36 -4.68 11.54
C VAL A 346 6.61 -6.01 11.72
N ALA A 347 5.65 -6.06 12.65
CA ALA A 347 4.74 -7.20 12.83
C ALA A 347 3.30 -6.77 13.16
N TYR A 348 2.84 -5.67 12.57
CA TYR A 348 1.48 -5.16 12.78
C TYR A 348 0.41 -5.98 12.06
N ASP A 349 0.73 -6.50 10.88
CA ASP A 349 -0.22 -7.23 10.02
C ASP A 349 0.56 -8.18 9.10
N SER A 350 0.13 -9.44 9.02
CA SER A 350 0.81 -10.47 8.20
C SER A 350 0.66 -10.29 6.69
N GLY A 351 -0.20 -9.40 6.22
CA GLY A 351 -0.27 -8.99 4.82
C GLY A 351 0.86 -8.05 4.41
N VAL A 352 1.70 -7.56 5.34
CA VAL A 352 2.77 -6.60 5.03
C VAL A 352 3.81 -7.28 4.14
N ARG A 353 4.12 -6.65 3.00
CA ARG A 353 5.14 -7.13 2.06
C ARG A 353 6.55 -6.67 2.47
N ASN A 354 7.56 -7.47 2.13
CA ASN A 354 9.00 -7.26 2.35
C ASN A 354 9.48 -7.14 3.81
N TRP A 355 8.83 -6.34 4.65
CA TRP A 355 9.31 -5.91 5.97
C TRP A 355 8.58 -6.57 7.14
N PHE A 356 7.77 -7.59 6.89
CA PHE A 356 7.16 -8.35 7.99
C PHE A 356 8.17 -9.29 8.64
N GLU A 357 8.37 -9.14 9.94
CA GLU A 357 9.26 -9.97 10.75
C GLU A 357 8.44 -10.71 11.82
N PRO A 358 8.10 -12.00 11.63
CA PRO A 358 7.24 -12.74 12.54
C PRO A 358 7.75 -12.80 13.97
N SER A 359 9.07 -12.71 14.19
CA SER A 359 9.65 -12.71 15.54
C SER A 359 9.28 -11.47 16.38
N LEU A 360 8.74 -10.42 15.75
CA LEU A 360 8.28 -9.20 16.43
C LEU A 360 6.80 -9.26 16.84
N ILE A 361 6.08 -10.34 16.54
CA ILE A 361 4.68 -10.51 16.97
C ILE A 361 4.61 -10.52 18.50
N GLN A 362 3.81 -9.62 19.07
CA GLN A 362 3.56 -9.52 20.51
C GLN A 362 2.12 -9.90 20.86
N LYS A 363 1.91 -10.32 22.11
CA LYS A 363 0.60 -10.72 22.67
C LYS A 363 0.31 -9.95 23.96
N LEU A 364 -0.97 -9.73 24.24
CA LEU A 364 -1.45 -9.12 25.48
C LEU A 364 -1.40 -10.11 26.66
N PRO A 365 -1.29 -9.63 27.91
CA PRO A 365 -1.13 -8.24 28.31
C PRO A 365 0.30 -7.70 28.05
N VAL A 366 0.45 -6.38 27.95
CA VAL A 366 1.74 -5.71 27.75
C VAL A 366 2.05 -4.79 28.91
N ALA A 367 3.12 -5.07 29.63
CA ALA A 367 3.64 -4.16 30.64
C ALA A 367 4.46 -3.05 29.99
N MET A 368 4.12 -1.80 30.31
CA MET A 368 4.83 -0.59 29.90
C MET A 368 5.52 0.03 31.10
N LYS A 369 6.76 0.49 30.91
CA LYS A 369 7.50 1.31 31.88
C LYS A 369 7.78 2.70 31.31
N PRO A 370 8.06 3.70 32.16
CA PRO A 370 8.43 5.03 31.69
C PRO A 370 9.52 5.01 30.61
N GLY A 371 9.29 5.75 29.53
CA GLY A 371 10.10 5.76 28.33
C GLY A 371 9.56 4.86 27.21
N ASP A 372 8.67 3.91 27.51
CA ASP A 372 8.09 3.03 26.49
C ASP A 372 7.06 3.75 25.59
N SER A 373 6.96 3.29 24.35
CA SER A 373 5.94 3.70 23.37
C SER A 373 5.30 2.46 22.77
N LEU A 374 3.99 2.34 22.89
CA LEU A 374 3.20 1.26 22.30
C LEU A 374 2.55 1.76 21.02
N VAL A 375 2.96 1.23 19.88
CA VAL A 375 2.32 1.49 18.59
C VAL A 375 1.32 0.37 18.32
N SER A 376 0.05 0.73 18.19
CA SER A 376 -1.03 -0.21 17.90
C SER A 376 -1.69 0.15 16.58
N THR A 377 -2.19 -0.86 15.85
CA THR A 377 -2.78 -0.66 14.53
C THR A 377 -4.17 -1.25 14.41
N ILE A 378 -4.94 -0.71 13.46
CA ILE A 378 -6.10 -1.37 12.88
C ILE A 378 -5.70 -1.80 11.48
N SER A 379 -5.90 -3.08 11.20
CA SER A 379 -5.68 -3.63 9.88
C SER A 379 -6.81 -3.28 8.92
N MET A 380 -6.48 -3.17 7.64
CA MET A 380 -7.44 -3.03 6.56
C MET A 380 -8.30 -4.31 6.49
N PRO A 381 -9.64 -4.20 6.48
CA PRO A 381 -10.51 -5.31 6.08
C PRO A 381 -10.28 -5.67 4.62
N LYS A 382 -10.49 -6.93 4.27
CA LYS A 382 -10.49 -7.33 2.87
C LYS A 382 -11.64 -6.63 2.12
N ASN A 383 -11.40 -6.27 0.85
CA ASN A 383 -12.35 -5.59 -0.03
C ASN A 383 -12.73 -4.14 0.39
N LEU A 384 -12.05 -3.56 1.39
CA LEU A 384 -12.07 -2.11 1.60
C LEU A 384 -11.01 -1.46 0.72
N VAL A 385 -11.42 -0.51 -0.11
CA VAL A 385 -10.57 0.38 -0.89
C VAL A 385 -10.59 1.75 -0.20
N LEU A 386 -9.44 2.22 0.27
CA LEU A 386 -9.31 3.54 0.87
C LEU A 386 -8.60 4.51 -0.06
N ALA A 387 -9.12 5.72 -0.18
CA ALA A 387 -8.32 6.83 -0.68
C ALA A 387 -7.21 7.14 0.35
N ALA A 388 -5.97 7.16 -0.12
CA ALA A 388 -4.84 7.69 0.62
C ALA A 388 -4.76 9.22 0.43
N GLN A 389 -3.79 9.85 1.09
CA GLN A 389 -3.55 11.27 0.90
C GLN A 389 -3.24 11.56 -0.59
N LEU A 390 -3.90 12.58 -1.13
CA LEU A 390 -3.81 13.02 -2.52
C LEU A 390 -4.48 12.06 -3.53
N ARG A 391 -3.75 11.09 -4.12
CA ARG A 391 -4.24 10.40 -5.33
C ARG A 391 -4.32 8.87 -5.27
N ASN A 392 -3.67 8.22 -4.31
CA ASN A 392 -3.59 6.76 -4.32
C ASN A 392 -4.87 6.13 -3.75
N LYS A 393 -5.23 4.96 -4.27
CA LYS A 393 -6.25 4.09 -3.70
C LYS A 393 -5.58 2.80 -3.25
N ILE A 394 -5.83 2.40 -2.02
CA ILE A 394 -5.13 1.29 -1.37
C ILE A 394 -6.13 0.22 -0.97
N GLN A 395 -5.80 -1.03 -1.27
CA GLN A 395 -6.58 -2.20 -0.90
C GLN A 395 -5.64 -3.32 -0.50
N ARG A 396 -5.86 -3.95 0.67
CA ARG A 396 -4.97 -5.03 1.10
C ARG A 396 -4.95 -6.18 0.10
N GLY A 397 -3.78 -6.77 -0.11
CA GLY A 397 -3.59 -7.86 -1.05
C GLY A 397 -3.60 -7.44 -2.52
N GLU A 398 -3.57 -6.14 -2.83
CA GLU A 398 -3.57 -5.61 -4.20
C GLU A 398 -2.28 -4.86 -4.52
N GLY A 399 -1.50 -5.41 -5.45
CA GLY A 399 -0.25 -4.83 -5.90
C GLY A 399 0.69 -4.48 -4.75
N ASP A 400 1.03 -3.20 -4.66
CA ASP A 400 1.99 -2.61 -3.72
C ASP A 400 1.29 -1.97 -2.49
N SER A 401 0.06 -2.37 -2.20
CA SER A 401 -0.78 -1.76 -1.16
C SER A 401 -0.44 -2.18 0.28
N SER A 402 -0.51 -1.22 1.21
CA SER A 402 -0.48 -1.49 2.65
C SER A 402 -1.72 -2.24 3.12
N PRO A 403 -1.58 -3.24 4.02
CA PRO A 403 -2.69 -3.89 4.69
C PRO A 403 -3.09 -3.19 5.99
N ILE A 404 -2.49 -2.04 6.33
CA ILE A 404 -2.70 -1.34 7.60
C ILE A 404 -3.56 -0.10 7.36
N ARG A 405 -4.67 0.00 8.08
CA ARG A 405 -5.62 1.11 7.93
C ARG A 405 -5.20 2.34 8.73
N THR A 406 -4.93 2.18 10.02
CA THR A 406 -4.52 3.29 10.88
C THR A 406 -3.64 2.80 12.03
N ALA A 407 -2.85 3.72 12.61
CA ALA A 407 -2.06 3.49 13.80
C ALA A 407 -2.20 4.63 14.82
N ALA A 408 -1.98 4.32 16.08
CA ALA A 408 -1.91 5.29 17.18
C ALA A 408 -0.78 4.90 18.16
N VAL A 409 -0.28 5.89 18.90
CA VAL A 409 0.84 5.72 19.85
C VAL A 409 0.36 6.02 21.26
N LEU A 410 0.52 5.06 22.18
CA LEU A 410 0.39 5.28 23.61
C LEU A 410 1.78 5.39 24.24
N THR A 411 2.06 6.46 24.97
CA THR A 411 3.38 6.68 25.60
C THR A 411 3.31 6.47 27.11
N CYS A 412 4.31 5.83 27.71
CA CYS A 412 4.45 5.75 29.16
C CYS A 412 5.51 6.75 29.62
N VAL A 413 5.15 7.66 30.53
CA VAL A 413 6.03 8.72 31.06
C VAL A 413 6.22 8.56 32.56
N ALA A 414 7.35 9.02 33.09
CA ALA A 414 7.64 8.91 34.54
C ALA A 414 6.77 9.87 35.36
N GLU A 415 6.53 11.06 34.82
CA GLU A 415 5.82 12.15 35.48
C GLU A 415 4.82 12.80 34.52
N PRO A 416 3.76 13.46 35.02
CA PRO A 416 2.85 14.24 34.19
C PRO A 416 3.58 15.26 33.33
N GLN A 417 3.18 15.35 32.06
CA GLN A 417 3.75 16.31 31.11
C GLN A 417 2.92 17.59 31.07
N PRO A 418 3.54 18.78 30.92
CA PRO A 418 2.78 20.01 30.75
C PRO A 418 1.93 19.97 29.46
N PRO A 419 0.80 20.70 29.42
CA PRO A 419 -0.13 20.69 28.28
C PRO A 419 0.46 21.09 26.91
N ASP A 420 1.66 21.67 26.89
CA ASP A 420 2.36 22.09 25.68
C ASP A 420 3.49 21.14 25.26
N ALA A 421 3.65 20.00 25.96
CA ALA A 421 4.66 19.01 25.64
C ALA A 421 4.33 18.26 24.34
N PHE A 422 5.31 18.07 23.48
CA PHE A 422 5.24 17.16 22.34
C PHE A 422 5.42 15.71 22.80
N ARG A 423 4.81 14.78 22.07
CA ARG A 423 5.06 13.36 22.28
C ARG A 423 6.51 13.03 21.89
N PRO A 424 7.27 12.28 22.71
CA PRO A 424 8.56 11.73 22.28
C PRO A 424 8.43 10.81 21.06
N ALA A 425 9.48 10.74 20.25
CA ALA A 425 9.47 9.86 19.07
C ALA A 425 9.30 8.38 19.48
N PHE A 426 8.42 7.67 18.78
CA PHE A 426 8.01 6.32 19.19
C PHE A 426 9.07 5.22 18.98
N CYS A 427 10.14 5.49 18.23
CA CYS A 427 11.30 4.61 18.10
C CYS A 427 12.48 5.01 19.00
N ASP A 428 12.52 6.26 19.48
CA ASP A 428 13.64 6.83 20.22
C ASP A 428 13.53 6.53 21.72
N ARG A 429 14.43 5.69 22.23
CA ARG A 429 14.43 5.26 23.63
C ARG A 429 15.00 6.30 24.58
N THR A 430 15.61 7.37 24.08
CA THR A 430 15.95 8.54 24.91
C THR A 430 14.69 9.29 25.35
N ALA A 431 13.58 9.10 24.64
CA ALA A 431 12.26 9.66 24.93
C ALA A 431 12.29 11.18 25.21
N LYS A 432 13.10 11.92 24.43
CA LYS A 432 13.24 13.37 24.58
C LYS A 432 11.90 14.08 24.39
N VAL A 433 11.49 14.85 25.42
CA VAL A 433 10.30 15.70 25.39
C VAL A 433 10.70 17.12 24.98
N TYR A 434 9.95 17.68 24.03
CA TYR A 434 10.04 19.09 23.66
C TYR A 434 8.82 19.86 24.14
N LEU A 435 8.93 21.17 24.28
CA LEU A 435 7.85 22.04 24.74
C LEU A 435 7.51 23.08 23.67
N ALA A 436 6.23 23.19 23.32
CA ALA A 436 5.76 24.12 22.30
C ALA A 436 5.97 25.59 22.68
N ARG A 437 6.07 25.92 23.99
CA ARG A 437 6.46 27.26 24.46
C ARG A 437 7.84 27.71 24.00
N ASN A 438 8.69 26.77 23.59
CA ASN A 438 10.06 27.03 23.13
C ASN A 438 10.19 27.04 21.60
N LEU A 439 9.11 26.78 20.85
CA LEU A 439 9.17 26.87 19.40
C LEU A 439 9.52 28.30 18.97
N ARG A 440 10.54 28.42 18.13
CA ARG A 440 11.05 29.65 17.51
C ARG A 440 10.13 30.11 16.37
N ARG A 441 8.85 30.37 16.68
CA ARG A 441 7.81 30.75 15.70
C ARG A 441 8.18 32.02 14.93
N GLU A 442 9.03 32.87 15.50
CA GLU A 442 9.59 34.07 14.85
C GLU A 442 10.43 33.75 13.60
N LEU A 443 10.90 32.51 13.44
CA LEU A 443 11.58 32.06 12.22
C LEU A 443 10.61 31.82 11.06
N LEU A 444 9.32 31.63 11.33
CA LEU A 444 8.32 31.38 10.28
C LEU A 444 8.09 32.65 9.45
N PRO A 445 8.29 32.58 8.13
CA PRO A 445 7.98 33.68 7.24
C PRO A 445 6.48 34.02 7.24
N LYS A 446 6.17 35.21 6.75
CA LYS A 446 4.80 35.74 6.59
C LYS A 446 4.58 36.22 5.16
N VAL A 447 4.96 35.40 4.18
CA VAL A 447 4.80 35.79 2.77
C VAL A 447 3.35 35.65 2.33
N ALA A 448 2.89 36.54 1.45
CA ALA A 448 1.49 36.53 1.02
C ALA A 448 1.12 35.21 0.30
N ALA A 449 0.10 34.50 0.79
CA ALA A 449 -0.43 33.31 0.16
C ALA A 449 -0.88 33.56 -1.30
N THR A 450 -1.07 32.48 -2.07
CA THR A 450 -1.65 32.53 -3.43
C THR A 450 -3.04 31.91 -3.45
N LYS A 451 -3.74 32.07 -4.59
CA LYS A 451 -5.15 31.71 -4.74
C LYS A 451 -5.40 30.22 -4.53
N SER A 452 -4.49 29.37 -4.97
CA SER A 452 -4.65 27.92 -4.90
C SER A 452 -4.31 27.32 -3.54
N MET A 453 -4.10 28.12 -2.49
CA MET A 453 -3.82 27.61 -1.14
C MET A 453 -4.93 26.65 -0.69
N PRO A 454 -4.58 25.41 -0.30
CA PRO A 454 -5.57 24.44 0.15
C PRO A 454 -6.13 24.82 1.53
N LYS A 455 -7.24 24.19 1.90
CA LYS A 455 -7.84 24.35 3.23
C LYS A 455 -6.87 23.83 4.30
N VAL A 456 -6.63 24.61 5.34
CA VAL A 456 -5.71 24.23 6.44
C VAL A 456 -6.15 22.93 7.10
N GLU A 457 -7.45 22.72 7.24
CA GLU A 457 -8.05 21.52 7.83
C GLU A 457 -7.64 20.24 7.09
N GLN A 458 -7.44 20.31 5.76
CA GLN A 458 -6.99 19.17 4.98
C GLN A 458 -5.58 18.74 5.37
N TYR A 459 -4.67 19.71 5.53
CA TYR A 459 -3.29 19.44 5.90
C TYR A 459 -3.12 19.16 7.40
N VAL A 460 -3.99 19.71 8.25
CA VAL A 460 -4.12 19.25 9.64
C VAL A 460 -4.49 17.77 9.64
N ARG A 461 -5.50 17.35 8.87
CA ARG A 461 -5.87 15.93 8.78
C ARG A 461 -4.75 15.04 8.24
N PHE A 462 -3.98 15.51 7.27
CA PHE A 462 -2.84 14.76 6.71
C PHE A 462 -1.69 14.52 7.70
N THR A 463 -1.52 15.43 8.66
CA THR A 463 -0.40 15.40 9.63
C THR A 463 -0.82 15.00 11.03
N GLN A 464 -2.12 14.89 11.30
CA GLN A 464 -2.67 14.66 12.64
C GLN A 464 -2.28 13.33 13.27
N ARG A 465 -2.19 12.26 12.47
CA ARG A 465 -1.90 10.92 12.96
C ARG A 465 -0.41 10.61 12.80
N PRO A 466 0.17 9.77 13.66
CA PRO A 466 1.60 9.47 13.61
C PRO A 466 1.98 8.81 12.28
N TRP A 467 3.06 9.30 11.66
CA TRP A 467 3.64 8.71 10.46
C TRP A 467 4.51 7.51 10.85
N VAL A 468 3.87 6.34 10.97
CA VAL A 468 4.51 5.08 11.36
C VAL A 468 5.09 4.38 10.11
N GLY A 469 6.07 5.02 9.47
CA GLY A 469 6.71 4.53 8.24
C GLY A 469 8.17 4.12 8.45
N THR A 470 8.41 3.06 9.23
CA THR A 470 9.76 2.51 9.47
C THR A 470 10.28 1.68 8.30
N GLY A 471 9.46 1.38 7.30
CA GLY A 471 9.88 0.78 6.03
C GLY A 471 10.18 1.84 4.99
N PHE A 472 9.98 1.49 3.72
CA PHE A 472 10.47 2.28 2.58
C PHE A 472 9.52 2.39 1.40
N PHE A 473 8.79 1.31 1.06
CA PHE A 473 7.92 1.28 -0.13
C PHE A 473 6.44 1.55 0.17
N GLY A 474 6.09 1.89 1.41
CA GLY A 474 4.71 2.13 1.82
C GLY A 474 3.91 0.88 2.18
N PHE A 475 4.54 -0.30 2.22
CA PHE A 475 3.84 -1.59 2.44
C PHE A 475 3.35 -1.79 3.87
N GLU A 476 3.89 -1.05 4.81
CA GLU A 476 3.56 -1.08 6.23
C GLU A 476 2.94 0.24 6.73
N GLU A 477 2.83 1.23 5.85
CA GLU A 477 2.39 2.57 6.23
C GLU A 477 0.87 2.58 6.45
N PRO A 478 0.34 3.09 7.57
CA PRO A 478 -1.10 3.15 7.78
C PRO A 478 -1.75 4.16 6.84
N VAL A 479 -2.69 3.70 5.99
CA VAL A 479 -3.28 4.49 4.88
C VAL A 479 -3.99 5.77 5.35
N GLU A 480 -4.65 5.73 6.52
CA GLU A 480 -5.32 6.88 7.10
C GLU A 480 -4.38 7.84 7.86
N ASN A 481 -3.11 7.48 8.02
CA ASN A 481 -2.14 8.27 8.78
C ASN A 481 -1.24 9.13 7.91
N MET A 482 -0.75 8.57 6.80
CA MET A 482 0.32 9.16 6.02
C MET A 482 0.17 8.86 4.52
N PRO A 483 0.93 9.53 3.65
CA PRO A 483 1.06 9.17 2.24
C PRO A 483 1.48 7.70 2.04
N GLN A 484 1.36 7.19 0.82
CA GLN A 484 1.61 5.77 0.49
C GLN A 484 2.66 5.60 -0.62
N TYR A 485 3.30 6.70 -1.01
CA TYR A 485 4.34 6.76 -2.02
C TYR A 485 5.13 8.06 -1.83
N GLY A 486 6.46 7.99 -1.98
CA GLY A 486 7.38 9.09 -1.64
C GLY A 486 7.10 10.42 -2.34
N GLN A 487 6.57 10.38 -3.56
CA GLN A 487 6.14 11.57 -4.27
C GLN A 487 5.04 12.29 -3.49
N GLU A 488 4.06 11.57 -2.96
CA GLU A 488 3.00 12.14 -2.12
C GLU A 488 3.53 12.59 -0.76
N ASP A 489 4.53 11.91 -0.17
CA ASP A 489 5.26 12.43 1.00
C ASP A 489 5.86 13.82 0.71
N GLY A 490 6.58 13.96 -0.40
CA GLY A 490 7.19 15.23 -0.79
C GLY A 490 6.17 16.34 -1.03
N ARG A 491 5.05 16.00 -1.68
CA ARG A 491 3.95 16.95 -1.91
C ARG A 491 3.30 17.39 -0.61
N VAL A 492 2.89 16.46 0.24
CA VAL A 492 2.23 16.77 1.52
C VAL A 492 3.18 17.57 2.41
N SER A 493 4.43 17.14 2.51
CA SER A 493 5.45 17.79 3.32
C SER A 493 5.78 19.20 2.81
N GLY A 494 6.04 19.36 1.52
CA GLY A 494 6.37 20.64 0.90
C GLY A 494 5.22 21.64 0.99
N VAL A 495 3.98 21.21 0.71
CA VAL A 495 2.81 22.09 0.82
C VAL A 495 2.53 22.47 2.27
N ALA A 496 2.63 21.54 3.23
CA ALA A 496 2.50 21.85 4.65
C ALA A 496 3.50 22.92 5.10
N ALA A 497 4.78 22.75 4.76
CA ALA A 497 5.82 23.73 5.09
C ALA A 497 5.58 25.09 4.42
N LEU A 498 5.13 25.12 3.16
CA LEU A 498 4.76 26.37 2.48
C LEU A 498 3.59 27.09 3.15
N MET A 499 2.53 26.36 3.53
CA MET A 499 1.40 26.92 4.27
C MET A 499 1.85 27.54 5.60
N LEU A 500 2.81 26.91 6.28
CA LEU A 500 3.38 27.45 7.52
C LEU A 500 4.24 28.70 7.29
N CYS A 501 4.72 28.94 6.06
CA CYS A 501 5.46 30.15 5.68
C CYS A 501 4.58 31.31 5.17
N THR A 502 3.26 31.14 5.05
CA THR A 502 2.37 32.19 4.53
C THR A 502 2.01 33.27 5.56
N ASP A 503 1.18 34.23 5.20
CA ASP A 503 0.60 35.25 6.05
C ASP A 503 -0.65 34.80 6.85
N LEU A 504 -0.97 33.49 6.87
CA LEU A 504 -1.98 32.94 7.80
C LEU A 504 -1.68 33.38 9.25
N THR A 505 -2.71 33.69 10.02
CA THR A 505 -2.52 34.12 11.42
C THR A 505 -1.94 32.96 12.24
N PRO A 506 -1.17 33.23 13.31
CA PRO A 506 -0.62 32.18 14.16
C PRO A 506 -1.66 31.13 14.58
N GLU A 507 -2.88 31.56 14.92
CA GLU A 507 -3.97 30.69 15.36
C GLU A 507 -4.48 29.77 14.25
N GLN A 508 -4.49 30.25 13.00
CA GLN A 508 -4.90 29.44 11.85
C GLN A 508 -3.89 28.33 11.56
N LYS A 509 -2.59 28.60 11.70
CA LYS A 509 -1.52 27.65 11.38
C LYS A 509 -1.10 26.77 12.57
N GLU A 510 -1.42 27.13 13.81
CA GLU A 510 -0.93 26.41 15.01
C GLU A 510 -1.25 24.90 15.02
N PRO A 511 -2.47 24.44 14.66
CA PRO A 511 -2.74 23.00 14.63
C PRO A 511 -1.87 22.25 13.60
N LEU A 512 -1.68 22.84 12.42
CA LEU A 512 -0.79 22.28 11.39
C LEU A 512 0.66 22.31 11.84
N LEU A 513 1.09 23.41 12.49
CA LEU A 513 2.46 23.56 12.99
C LEU A 513 2.80 22.48 14.02
N VAL A 514 1.93 22.28 15.01
CA VAL A 514 2.12 21.26 16.04
C VAL A 514 2.21 19.87 15.44
N ASN A 515 1.30 19.53 14.54
CA ASN A 515 1.30 18.22 13.88
C ASN A 515 2.55 18.01 13.02
N TYR A 516 2.94 19.01 12.22
CA TYR A 516 4.09 18.92 11.33
C TYR A 516 5.42 18.84 12.10
N VAL A 517 5.55 19.58 13.21
CA VAL A 517 6.69 19.44 14.13
C VAL A 517 6.71 18.04 14.76
N GLN A 518 5.57 17.48 15.15
CA GLN A 518 5.50 16.13 15.68
C GLN A 518 5.95 15.07 14.66
N VAL A 519 5.56 15.20 13.38
CA VAL A 519 6.05 14.34 12.29
C VAL A 519 7.58 14.44 12.19
N GLY A 520 8.14 15.64 12.25
CA GLY A 520 9.59 15.85 12.27
C GLY A 520 10.30 15.22 13.47
N ILE A 521 9.69 15.27 14.67
CA ILE A 521 10.19 14.60 15.88
C ILE A 521 10.23 13.09 15.67
N ASP A 522 9.16 12.49 15.14
CA ASP A 522 9.10 11.04 14.91
C ASP A 522 10.14 10.57 13.90
N LEU A 523 10.19 11.18 12.72
CA LEU A 523 11.14 10.81 11.67
C LEU A 523 12.59 11.06 12.10
N GLY A 524 12.86 12.18 12.76
CA GLY A 524 14.18 12.49 13.31
C GLY A 524 14.60 11.51 14.41
N GLY A 525 13.66 11.11 15.27
CA GLY A 525 13.87 10.12 16.31
C GLY A 525 14.16 8.72 15.76
N MET A 526 13.58 8.34 14.61
CA MET A 526 13.96 7.11 13.91
C MET A 526 15.43 7.16 13.48
N ILE A 527 15.88 8.24 12.84
CA ILE A 527 17.27 8.41 12.41
C ILE A 527 18.21 8.36 13.62
N ARG A 528 17.88 9.09 14.70
CA ARG A 528 18.66 9.07 15.96
C ARG A 528 18.76 7.67 16.55
N ALA A 529 17.70 6.87 16.45
CA ALA A 529 17.66 5.49 16.92
C ALA A 529 18.31 4.48 15.96
N GLY A 530 18.90 4.93 14.83
CA GLY A 530 19.69 4.11 13.92
C GLY A 530 18.98 3.70 12.62
N HIS A 531 17.83 4.28 12.29
CA HIS A 531 17.18 4.04 11.00
C HIS A 531 18.08 4.53 9.84
N PRO A 532 18.23 3.76 8.75
CA PRO A 532 19.14 4.12 7.65
C PRO A 532 18.68 5.31 6.80
N GLY A 533 17.46 5.79 7.02
CA GLY A 533 16.81 6.82 6.20
C GLY A 533 16.10 6.23 4.99
N TRP A 534 15.83 7.09 4.01
CA TRP A 534 15.04 6.79 2.82
C TRP A 534 15.85 7.12 1.57
N THR A 535 16.45 6.09 0.99
CA THR A 535 17.38 6.20 -0.16
C THR A 535 16.72 6.71 -1.43
N GLY A 536 17.53 7.20 -2.37
CA GLY A 536 17.09 7.47 -3.73
C GLY A 536 16.52 6.23 -4.43
N TRP A 537 15.28 6.35 -4.92
CA TRP A 537 14.59 5.31 -5.69
C TRP A 537 13.51 5.94 -6.59
N GLY A 538 13.92 6.88 -7.44
CA GLY A 538 13.01 7.65 -8.28
C GLY A 538 12.09 8.46 -7.39
N GLY A 539 10.82 8.04 -7.31
CA GLY A 539 9.79 8.73 -6.53
C GLY A 539 9.52 8.22 -5.11
N HIS A 540 10.29 7.28 -4.53
CA HIS A 540 10.01 6.78 -3.16
C HIS A 540 10.75 7.53 -2.04
N GLY A 541 12.02 7.92 -2.26
CA GLY A 541 12.88 8.45 -1.20
C GLY A 541 12.59 9.89 -0.74
N SER A 542 11.51 10.51 -1.25
CA SER A 542 11.23 11.95 -1.10
C SER A 542 10.39 12.28 0.14
N GLY A 543 10.48 13.52 0.59
CA GLY A 543 9.56 14.22 1.48
C GLY A 543 9.81 14.08 2.98
N ARG A 544 10.63 13.12 3.39
CA ARG A 544 10.84 12.79 4.82
C ARG A 544 11.95 13.59 5.49
N LYS A 545 12.87 14.20 4.73
CA LYS A 545 13.94 15.05 5.29
C LYS A 545 13.42 16.42 5.75
N LEU A 546 12.53 17.04 4.98
CA LEU A 546 12.00 18.38 5.27
C LEU A 546 11.35 18.52 6.66
N PRO A 547 10.45 17.63 7.11
CA PRO A 547 9.83 17.75 8.43
C PRO A 547 10.86 17.71 9.56
N ILE A 548 11.94 16.91 9.40
CA ILE A 548 13.01 16.77 10.40
C ILE A 548 13.76 18.09 10.54
N VAL A 549 14.24 18.65 9.43
CA VAL A 549 14.99 19.92 9.41
C VAL A 549 14.12 21.06 9.91
N PHE A 550 12.86 21.13 9.45
CA PHE A 550 11.89 22.12 9.87
C PHE A 550 11.64 22.07 11.40
N ALA A 551 11.37 20.87 11.93
CA ALA A 551 11.19 20.68 13.37
C ALA A 551 12.44 21.07 14.15
N GLY A 552 13.62 20.64 13.70
CA GLY A 552 14.89 20.99 14.34
C GLY A 552 15.12 22.50 14.45
N LEU A 553 14.88 23.25 13.36
CA LEU A 553 15.02 24.71 13.36
C LEU A 553 14.09 25.38 14.38
N LEU A 554 12.82 24.99 14.42
CA LEU A 554 11.85 25.61 15.33
C LEU A 554 12.03 25.16 16.77
N LEU A 555 12.41 23.91 17.01
CA LEU A 555 12.71 23.39 18.34
C LEU A 555 14.04 23.93 18.89
N GLY A 556 14.90 24.47 18.03
CA GLY A 556 16.29 24.81 18.37
C GLY A 556 17.13 23.57 18.64
N ASP A 557 16.81 22.45 17.99
CA ASP A 557 17.56 21.21 18.05
C ASP A 557 18.54 21.14 16.88
N ASP A 558 19.81 21.43 17.16
CA ASP A 558 20.88 21.48 16.14
C ASP A 558 21.14 20.13 15.48
N GLU A 559 20.84 19.02 16.17
CA GLU A 559 21.04 17.66 15.64
C GLU A 559 20.04 17.40 14.52
N LEU A 560 18.75 17.68 14.77
CA LEU A 560 17.68 17.52 13.78
C LEU A 560 17.73 18.60 12.69
N ALA A 561 18.04 19.86 13.05
CA ALA A 561 18.14 20.94 12.08
C ALA A 561 19.23 20.66 11.03
N ASN A 562 20.30 19.98 11.42
CA ASN A 562 21.43 19.64 10.56
C ASN A 562 21.55 18.12 10.38
N ILE A 563 20.44 17.43 10.09
CA ILE A 563 20.34 15.97 10.18
C ILE A 563 21.44 15.22 9.40
N ASN A 564 21.83 15.69 8.22
CA ASN A 564 22.91 15.07 7.43
C ASN A 564 24.29 15.25 8.06
N ARG A 565 24.52 16.37 8.75
CA ARG A 565 25.78 16.58 9.47
C ARG A 565 25.85 15.69 10.70
N SER A 566 24.73 15.56 11.41
CA SER A 566 24.61 14.75 12.62
C SER A 566 24.66 13.24 12.31
N PHE A 567 24.05 12.84 11.20
CA PHE A 567 23.94 11.46 10.74
C PHE A 567 24.36 11.33 9.27
N PRO A 568 25.66 11.43 8.96
CA PRO A 568 26.16 11.47 7.57
C PRO A 568 25.95 10.18 6.78
N LYS A 569 25.48 9.10 7.44
CA LYS A 569 25.14 7.82 6.80
C LYS A 569 23.64 7.65 6.56
N ALA A 570 22.81 8.55 7.09
CA ALA A 570 21.39 8.54 6.82
C ALA A 570 21.15 8.91 5.35
N SER A 571 20.31 8.14 4.67
CA SER A 571 20.00 8.37 3.27
C SER A 571 18.74 9.22 3.13
N PHE A 572 18.75 10.15 2.18
CA PHE A 572 17.59 10.97 1.81
C PHE A 572 17.54 11.12 0.29
N GLY A 573 16.38 10.87 -0.32
CA GLY A 573 16.24 10.85 -1.78
C GLY A 573 16.61 12.18 -2.43
N GLU A 574 16.29 13.29 -1.78
CA GLU A 574 16.61 14.64 -2.23
C GLU A 574 18.13 14.85 -2.39
N ASP A 575 18.91 14.23 -1.49
CA ASP A 575 20.37 14.36 -1.47
C ASP A 575 21.05 13.36 -2.39
N GLU A 576 20.58 12.11 -2.41
CA GLU A 576 21.19 11.06 -3.23
C GLU A 576 20.92 11.28 -4.72
N GLN A 577 19.80 11.88 -5.09
CA GLN A 577 19.36 12.01 -6.48
C GLN A 577 19.68 13.37 -7.12
N THR A 578 20.36 14.27 -6.39
CA THR A 578 20.84 15.56 -6.94
C THR A 578 22.33 15.75 -6.67
N ALA A 579 23.08 16.24 -7.66
CA ALA A 579 24.51 16.50 -7.51
C ALA A 579 24.98 17.58 -8.48
N TYR A 580 26.10 18.23 -8.16
CA TYR A 580 26.83 19.01 -9.16
C TYR A 580 27.55 18.07 -10.13
N GLY A 581 27.38 18.32 -11.43
CA GLY A 581 27.83 17.43 -12.49
C GLY A 581 27.56 18.01 -13.88
N ALA A 582 28.38 17.60 -14.85
CA ALA A 582 28.13 17.96 -16.25
C ALA A 582 26.86 17.27 -16.75
N CYS A 583 25.87 18.07 -17.17
CA CYS A 583 24.67 17.59 -17.83
C CYS A 583 24.81 17.69 -19.36
N TRP A 584 24.24 16.75 -20.10
CA TRP A 584 24.20 16.76 -21.56
C TRP A 584 23.46 17.98 -22.15
N THR A 585 22.65 18.67 -21.35
CA THR A 585 21.96 19.92 -21.72
C THR A 585 22.83 21.17 -21.54
N GLY A 586 24.03 21.02 -20.96
CA GLY A 586 24.93 22.13 -20.61
C GLY A 586 24.74 22.67 -19.19
N ALA A 587 23.76 22.18 -18.42
CA ALA A 587 23.64 22.50 -17.00
C ALA A 587 24.80 21.88 -16.18
N THR A 588 25.13 22.50 -15.04
CA THR A 588 26.20 22.07 -14.13
C THR A 588 25.68 21.38 -12.86
N VAL A 589 24.38 21.11 -12.81
CA VAL A 589 23.70 20.32 -11.78
C VAL A 589 22.86 19.25 -12.46
N VAL A 590 22.84 18.05 -11.87
CA VAL A 590 22.25 16.85 -12.49
C VAL A 590 21.24 16.17 -11.57
N PHE A 591 20.29 15.48 -12.20
CA PHE A 591 19.60 14.38 -11.56
C PHE A 591 20.50 13.15 -11.59
N ALA A 592 20.92 12.67 -10.42
CA ALA A 592 21.90 11.59 -10.28
C ALA A 592 21.32 10.18 -10.53
N GLY A 593 20.14 10.09 -11.14
CA GLY A 593 19.51 8.82 -11.50
C GLY A 593 18.42 8.38 -10.54
N HIS A 594 17.70 7.33 -10.95
CA HIS A 594 16.66 6.71 -10.14
C HIS A 594 17.21 6.16 -8.82
N SER A 595 18.41 5.58 -8.80
CA SER A 595 19.03 5.08 -7.55
C SER A 595 19.96 6.08 -6.88
N GLY A 596 20.31 7.19 -7.54
CA GLY A 596 21.19 8.21 -6.98
C GLY A 596 22.60 7.73 -6.60
N ILE A 597 23.25 8.51 -5.74
CA ILE A 597 24.55 8.24 -5.14
C ILE A 597 24.32 7.91 -3.66
N ASP A 598 24.84 6.77 -3.21
CA ASP A 598 24.70 6.31 -1.83
C ASP A 598 25.38 7.29 -0.87
N ALA A 599 24.60 7.93 0.01
CA ALA A 599 25.12 8.89 0.97
C ALA A 599 26.18 8.30 1.90
N ALA A 600 26.07 7.01 2.25
CA ALA A 600 26.99 6.36 3.19
C ALA A 600 28.34 6.00 2.55
N THR A 601 28.41 5.83 1.23
CA THR A 601 29.63 5.36 0.54
C THR A 601 30.17 6.34 -0.50
N GLY A 602 29.36 7.30 -0.94
CA GLY A 602 29.65 8.19 -2.06
C GLY A 602 29.84 7.43 -3.38
N VAL A 603 29.17 6.29 -3.54
CA VAL A 603 29.21 5.45 -4.75
C VAL A 603 27.86 5.53 -5.45
N ALA A 604 27.86 5.61 -6.79
CA ALA A 604 26.63 5.49 -7.56
C ALA A 604 25.94 4.14 -7.28
N ARG A 605 24.71 4.18 -6.73
CA ARG A 605 23.99 2.96 -6.35
C ARG A 605 23.72 2.12 -7.59
N ASN A 606 24.28 0.92 -7.61
CA ASN A 606 24.02 -0.07 -8.66
C ASN A 606 23.05 -1.14 -8.14
N ARG A 607 21.90 -1.28 -8.81
CA ARG A 607 20.88 -2.30 -8.52
C ARG A 607 20.76 -3.34 -9.64
N GLY A 608 21.80 -3.48 -10.47
CA GLY A 608 21.86 -4.40 -11.61
C GLY A 608 21.05 -3.95 -12.82
N ASN A 609 20.70 -2.66 -12.90
CA ASN A 609 19.68 -2.16 -13.84
C ASN A 609 20.01 -0.78 -14.45
N ASP A 610 21.24 -0.29 -14.31
CA ASP A 610 21.68 1.01 -14.84
C ASP A 610 20.79 2.19 -14.40
N TRP A 611 20.37 2.22 -13.13
CA TRP A 611 19.55 3.30 -12.55
C TRP A 611 20.34 4.43 -11.88
N GLY A 612 21.67 4.40 -11.96
CA GLY A 612 22.54 5.41 -11.35
C GLY A 612 22.68 6.68 -12.21
N PRO A 613 23.71 7.50 -11.93
CA PRO A 613 24.05 8.70 -12.68
C PRO A 613 24.10 8.50 -14.20
N TYR A 614 23.34 9.31 -14.95
CA TYR A 614 23.22 9.17 -16.40
C TYR A 614 23.26 10.49 -17.18
N GLU A 615 22.97 11.63 -16.55
CA GLU A 615 22.82 12.90 -17.27
C GLU A 615 24.13 13.44 -17.87
N HIS A 616 25.29 12.88 -17.53
CA HIS A 616 26.57 13.18 -18.18
C HIS A 616 26.73 12.50 -19.55
N ILE A 617 25.82 11.58 -19.89
CA ILE A 617 25.85 10.79 -21.11
C ILE A 617 24.85 11.40 -22.10
N PRO A 618 25.23 11.61 -23.38
CA PRO A 618 24.27 12.00 -24.42
C PRO A 618 23.12 10.99 -24.56
N PRO A 619 21.86 11.42 -24.74
CA PRO A 619 20.70 10.52 -24.74
C PRO A 619 20.75 9.37 -25.76
N ALA A 620 21.43 9.54 -26.90
CA ALA A 620 21.64 8.49 -27.88
C ALA A 620 22.43 7.26 -27.36
N LYS A 621 23.11 7.40 -26.22
CA LYS A 621 23.87 6.32 -25.54
C LYS A 621 23.17 5.81 -24.27
N TRP A 622 21.94 6.26 -24.01
CA TRP A 622 21.21 5.83 -22.83
C TRP A 622 20.78 4.37 -22.93
N LYS A 623 20.98 3.65 -21.83
CA LYS A 623 20.51 2.28 -21.65
C LYS A 623 19.05 2.29 -21.16
N PRO A 624 18.34 1.14 -21.18
CA PRO A 624 16.99 1.04 -20.64
C PRO A 624 16.83 1.64 -19.23
N GLY A 625 17.78 1.39 -18.32
CA GLY A 625 17.78 1.96 -16.97
C GLY A 625 17.91 3.48 -16.89
N HIS A 626 18.68 4.09 -17.79
CA HIS A 626 18.80 5.55 -17.88
C HIS A 626 17.48 6.16 -18.37
N ASN A 627 16.81 5.51 -19.35
CA ASN A 627 15.47 5.93 -19.78
C ASN A 627 14.45 5.83 -18.65
N THR A 628 14.53 4.79 -17.81
CA THR A 628 13.71 4.70 -16.58
C THR A 628 14.02 5.87 -15.64
N SER A 629 15.29 6.21 -15.44
CA SER A 629 15.69 7.33 -14.57
C SER A 629 15.14 8.66 -15.04
N GLU A 630 15.23 8.97 -16.33
CA GLU A 630 14.62 10.19 -16.90
C GLU A 630 13.08 10.19 -16.78
N ALA A 631 12.44 9.04 -16.97
CA ALA A 631 11.00 8.93 -16.80
C ALA A 631 10.59 9.25 -15.35
N TYR A 632 11.26 8.68 -14.34
CA TYR A 632 10.97 8.96 -12.93
C TYR A 632 11.35 10.39 -12.50
N ARG A 633 12.45 10.94 -13.05
CA ARG A 633 12.84 12.34 -12.84
C ARG A 633 11.67 13.27 -13.15
N ARG A 634 11.03 13.05 -14.31
CA ARG A 634 9.95 13.89 -14.84
C ARG A 634 8.58 13.57 -14.24
N ALA A 635 8.26 12.29 -14.09
CA ALA A 635 6.92 11.85 -13.72
C ALA A 635 6.65 11.86 -12.21
N ASN A 636 7.67 11.58 -11.39
CA ASN A 636 7.44 11.29 -9.97
C ASN A 636 8.27 12.14 -9.03
N THR A 637 9.51 12.45 -9.41
CA THR A 637 10.50 12.92 -8.45
C THR A 637 10.55 14.44 -8.36
N THR A 638 10.83 15.12 -9.46
CA THR A 638 11.23 16.54 -9.35
C THR A 638 10.05 17.46 -9.03
N GLY A 639 8.88 17.19 -9.61
CA GLY A 639 7.69 18.02 -9.44
C GLY A 639 7.15 18.07 -8.00
N CYS A 640 7.50 17.12 -7.12
CA CYS A 640 7.09 17.17 -5.71
C CYS A 640 8.03 18.02 -4.84
N TRP A 641 9.29 18.19 -5.24
CA TRP A 641 10.30 18.94 -4.48
C TRP A 641 10.16 20.46 -4.58
N VAL A 642 9.38 20.98 -5.52
CA VAL A 642 9.23 22.43 -5.75
C VAL A 642 8.76 23.15 -4.48
N GLY A 643 7.78 22.58 -3.79
CA GLY A 643 7.26 23.14 -2.54
C GLY A 643 8.30 23.10 -1.41
N GLU A 644 9.03 21.98 -1.31
CA GLU A 644 10.07 21.78 -0.30
C GLU A 644 11.21 22.78 -0.44
N ALA A 645 11.77 22.91 -1.65
CA ALA A 645 12.86 23.82 -1.93
C ALA A 645 12.47 25.27 -1.64
N LEU A 646 11.27 25.69 -2.06
CA LEU A 646 10.81 27.06 -1.79
C LEU A 646 10.59 27.31 -0.29
N ALA A 647 10.00 26.37 0.45
CA ALA A 647 9.81 26.52 1.90
C ALA A 647 11.15 26.68 2.63
N LEU A 648 12.15 25.87 2.29
CA LEU A 648 13.50 25.97 2.85
C LEU A 648 14.17 27.31 2.50
N ARG A 649 14.04 27.80 1.26
CA ARG A 649 14.56 29.12 0.84
C ARG A 649 13.86 30.26 1.60
N LEU A 650 12.54 30.18 1.81
CA LEU A 650 11.78 31.16 2.59
C LEU A 650 12.24 31.20 4.06
N LEU A 651 12.53 30.03 4.64
CA LEU A 651 13.06 29.87 6.00
C LEU A 651 14.55 30.22 6.13
N ARG A 652 15.26 30.45 5.01
CA ARG A 652 16.72 30.62 4.95
C ARG A 652 17.47 29.43 5.55
N ALA A 653 16.95 28.23 5.28
CA ALA A 653 17.38 26.96 5.88
C ALA A 653 18.45 26.23 5.05
N GLU A 654 19.00 26.82 4.00
CA GLU A 654 19.89 26.11 3.06
C GLU A 654 21.14 25.55 3.75
N LYS A 655 21.73 26.33 4.66
CA LYS A 655 22.87 25.87 5.46
C LYS A 655 22.54 24.68 6.36
N ALA A 656 21.31 24.64 6.89
CA ALA A 656 20.84 23.55 7.74
C ALA A 656 20.53 22.30 6.91
N TRP A 657 19.96 22.49 5.71
CA TRP A 657 19.73 21.43 4.72
C TRP A 657 21.03 20.77 4.25
N ALA A 658 22.10 21.57 4.13
CA ALA A 658 23.47 21.15 3.84
C ALA A 658 23.63 20.39 2.52
N HIS A 659 22.89 20.78 1.48
CA HIS A 659 22.99 20.20 0.13
C HIS A 659 22.56 21.19 -0.94
N ASP A 660 23.47 22.10 -1.34
CA ASP A 660 23.16 23.20 -2.26
C ASP A 660 22.73 22.73 -3.66
N ALA A 661 23.25 21.59 -4.11
CA ALA A 661 22.89 20.98 -5.39
C ALA A 661 21.39 20.68 -5.51
N PHE A 662 20.70 20.38 -4.40
CA PHE A 662 19.24 20.21 -4.41
C PHE A 662 18.53 21.49 -4.84
N PHE A 663 18.92 22.64 -4.28
CA PHE A 663 18.25 23.90 -4.61
C PHE A 663 18.54 24.33 -6.05
N ASP A 664 19.79 24.25 -6.48
CA ASP A 664 20.18 24.58 -7.86
C ASP A 664 19.49 23.63 -8.85
N TYR A 665 19.33 22.35 -8.49
CA TYR A 665 18.61 21.39 -9.31
C TYR A 665 17.11 21.73 -9.44
N VAL A 666 16.44 22.12 -8.35
CA VAL A 666 15.03 22.53 -8.43
C VAL A 666 14.88 23.86 -9.19
N ASP A 667 15.83 24.79 -9.04
CA ASP A 667 15.87 26.01 -9.87
C ASP A 667 16.06 25.67 -11.36
N ARG A 668 16.97 24.73 -11.69
CA ARG A 668 17.12 24.21 -13.06
C ARG A 668 15.79 23.67 -13.56
N TRP A 669 15.14 22.80 -12.80
CA TRP A 669 13.85 22.22 -13.17
C TRP A 669 12.80 23.30 -13.45
N MET A 670 12.77 24.37 -12.68
CA MET A 670 11.76 25.42 -12.83
C MET A 670 12.09 26.47 -13.91
N PHE A 671 13.36 26.66 -14.27
CA PHE A 671 13.79 27.74 -15.17
C PHE A 671 14.43 27.29 -16.50
N GLU A 672 14.92 26.04 -16.62
CA GLU A 672 15.50 25.55 -17.87
C GLU A 672 14.39 25.27 -18.90
N LYS A 673 14.49 25.88 -20.08
CA LYS A 673 13.56 25.68 -21.18
C LYS A 673 13.82 24.33 -21.83
N ASP A 674 12.78 23.49 -21.94
CA ASP A 674 12.95 22.09 -22.32
C ASP A 674 12.33 21.66 -23.65
N ALA A 675 11.84 22.61 -24.46
CA ALA A 675 11.22 22.30 -25.75
C ALA A 675 12.16 21.53 -26.70
N GLU A 676 13.39 22.03 -26.91
CA GLU A 676 14.39 21.33 -27.74
C GLU A 676 14.93 20.07 -27.07
N ILE A 677 15.02 20.06 -25.74
CA ILE A 677 15.43 18.90 -24.93
C ILE A 677 14.48 17.73 -25.20
N ILE A 678 13.17 17.94 -25.07
CA ILE A 678 12.17 16.88 -25.25
C ILE A 678 12.08 16.43 -26.71
N LYS A 679 12.18 17.37 -27.65
CA LYS A 679 12.27 17.02 -29.08
C LYS A 679 13.44 16.08 -29.34
N THR A 680 14.63 16.42 -28.83
CA THR A 680 15.82 15.58 -28.95
C THR A 680 15.61 14.22 -28.29
N LEU A 681 15.04 14.17 -27.07
CA LEU A 681 14.74 12.91 -26.39
C LEU A 681 13.80 12.02 -27.22
N LYS A 682 12.75 12.58 -27.79
CA LYS A 682 11.81 11.85 -28.66
C LYS A 682 12.50 11.31 -29.90
N GLU A 683 13.33 12.11 -30.55
CA GLU A 683 14.08 11.73 -31.75
C GLU A 683 15.08 10.59 -31.47
N VAL A 684 15.83 10.65 -30.37
CA VAL A 684 16.95 9.74 -30.12
C VAL A 684 16.61 8.53 -29.23
N THR A 685 15.59 8.62 -28.38
CA THR A 685 15.18 7.54 -27.46
C THR A 685 13.81 6.95 -27.79
N GLY A 686 13.02 7.63 -28.64
CA GLY A 686 11.63 7.29 -28.92
C GLY A 686 10.68 7.58 -27.75
N LYS A 687 11.14 8.18 -26.65
CA LYS A 687 10.30 8.53 -25.48
C LYS A 687 9.72 9.94 -25.62
N ASP A 688 8.41 10.05 -25.45
CA ASP A 688 7.68 11.30 -25.55
C ASP A 688 7.36 11.86 -24.15
N TYR A 689 7.81 13.09 -23.88
CA TYR A 689 7.62 13.81 -22.62
C TYR A 689 6.86 15.13 -22.82
N ASP A 690 6.04 15.23 -23.87
CA ASP A 690 5.30 16.45 -24.18
C ASP A 690 4.03 16.67 -23.32
N ARG A 691 3.77 15.77 -22.35
CA ARG A 691 2.69 15.98 -21.38
C ARG A 691 3.09 17.06 -20.38
N GLU A 692 2.15 17.93 -20.01
CA GLU A 692 2.39 19.03 -19.05
C GLU A 692 3.12 18.58 -17.78
N TRP A 693 2.67 17.48 -17.17
CA TRP A 693 3.23 16.92 -15.93
C TRP A 693 4.63 16.28 -16.09
N THR A 694 5.18 16.20 -17.29
CA THR A 694 6.56 15.76 -17.55
C THR A 694 7.51 16.89 -17.99
N ARG A 695 6.99 18.13 -18.10
CA ARG A 695 7.77 19.30 -18.55
C ARG A 695 8.51 19.96 -17.39
N GLN A 696 9.65 20.56 -17.70
CA GLN A 696 10.32 21.51 -16.81
C GLN A 696 9.41 22.71 -16.56
N GLY A 697 9.45 23.24 -15.33
CA GLY A 697 8.51 24.25 -14.84
C GLY A 697 7.27 23.67 -14.16
N PHE A 698 7.06 22.36 -14.20
CA PHE A 698 5.90 21.72 -13.59
C PHE A 698 6.07 21.52 -12.08
N ALA A 699 5.00 21.81 -11.33
CA ALA A 699 4.83 21.41 -9.93
C ALA A 699 3.51 20.64 -9.80
N TRP A 700 3.49 19.58 -9.00
CA TRP A 700 2.29 18.75 -8.84
C TRP A 700 1.11 19.49 -8.21
N ASP A 701 1.40 20.45 -7.34
CA ASP A 701 0.41 21.21 -6.60
C ASP A 701 0.38 22.64 -7.12
N ALA A 702 -0.79 23.09 -7.60
CA ALA A 702 -0.98 24.44 -8.13
C ALA A 702 -0.52 25.51 -7.14
N PHE A 703 -0.77 25.31 -5.85
CA PHE A 703 -0.27 26.18 -4.79
C PHE A 703 1.26 26.30 -4.77
N ALA A 704 1.99 25.18 -4.89
CA ALA A 704 3.45 25.21 -4.91
C ALA A 704 3.99 25.95 -6.16
N GLY A 705 3.40 25.71 -7.32
CA GLY A 705 3.75 26.42 -8.57
C GLY A 705 3.47 27.92 -8.52
N GLU A 706 2.30 28.32 -8.01
CA GLU A 706 1.94 29.74 -7.82
C GLU A 706 2.84 30.43 -6.79
N MET A 707 3.11 29.78 -5.66
CA MET A 707 4.01 30.30 -4.63
C MET A 707 5.43 30.46 -5.18
N TRP A 708 5.91 29.49 -5.96
CA TRP A 708 7.20 29.59 -6.64
C TRP A 708 7.26 30.81 -7.56
N ALA A 709 6.29 30.94 -8.47
CA ALA A 709 6.22 32.05 -9.40
C ALA A 709 6.17 33.42 -8.71
N LYS A 710 5.44 33.52 -7.59
CA LYS A 710 5.27 34.77 -6.84
C LYS A 710 6.49 35.15 -6.01
N HIS A 711 7.13 34.18 -5.35
CA HIS A 711 8.11 34.47 -4.29
C HIS A 711 9.54 34.08 -4.63
N ARG A 712 9.80 33.09 -5.49
CA ARG A 712 11.18 32.60 -5.70
C ARG A 712 12.14 33.69 -6.16
N ALA A 713 11.71 34.57 -7.06
CA ALA A 713 12.53 35.63 -7.64
C ALA A 713 12.78 36.81 -6.67
N THR A 714 12.05 36.89 -5.55
CA THR A 714 12.25 37.95 -4.54
C THR A 714 13.29 37.56 -3.50
N LEU A 715 13.74 36.30 -3.49
CA LEU A 715 14.72 35.79 -2.55
C LEU A 715 16.15 36.12 -3.01
N PRO A 716 17.09 36.40 -2.08
CA PRO A 716 18.45 36.80 -2.43
C PRO A 716 19.27 35.75 -3.20
N ALA A 717 18.92 34.48 -3.07
CA ALA A 717 19.63 33.39 -3.72
C ALA A 717 19.42 33.43 -5.25
N PRO A 718 20.49 33.30 -6.06
CA PRO A 718 20.40 33.33 -7.52
C PRO A 718 19.49 32.22 -8.04
N THR A 719 18.82 32.45 -9.16
CA THR A 719 17.93 31.46 -9.81
C THR A 719 18.62 30.68 -10.93
N ASP A 720 19.88 31.00 -11.20
CA ASP A 720 20.70 30.45 -12.28
C ASP A 720 22.01 29.82 -11.78
N GLY A 721 22.08 29.47 -10.48
CA GLY A 721 23.21 28.76 -9.87
C GLY A 721 23.57 27.49 -10.64
N TRP A 722 22.57 26.80 -11.20
CA TRP A 722 22.73 25.61 -12.05
C TRP A 722 23.46 25.84 -13.39
N LYS A 723 23.76 27.08 -13.76
CA LYS A 723 24.59 27.44 -14.92
C LYS A 723 26.02 27.78 -14.53
N GLN A 724 26.27 28.03 -13.25
CA GLN A 724 27.58 28.46 -12.77
C GLN A 724 28.53 27.27 -12.69
N PRO A 725 29.86 27.48 -12.83
CA PRO A 725 30.83 26.43 -12.60
C PRO A 725 30.78 25.94 -11.14
N HIS A 726 30.69 24.63 -10.94
CA HIS A 726 30.71 23.96 -9.64
C HIS A 726 31.76 22.85 -9.62
N ASP A 727 32.16 22.42 -8.42
CA ASP A 727 33.00 21.23 -8.27
C ASP A 727 32.15 19.96 -8.49
N ASP A 728 32.42 19.25 -9.58
CA ASP A 728 31.78 17.99 -9.93
C ASP A 728 32.55 16.74 -9.48
N SER A 729 33.63 16.92 -8.70
CA SER A 729 34.52 15.84 -8.27
C SER A 729 33.77 14.71 -7.55
N TYR A 730 32.78 15.06 -6.72
CA TYR A 730 31.93 14.09 -6.01
C TYR A 730 31.18 13.18 -6.99
N TYR A 731 30.54 13.76 -8.00
CA TYR A 731 29.75 13.03 -8.98
C TYR A 731 30.63 12.14 -9.87
N ARG A 732 31.77 12.66 -10.36
CA ARG A 732 32.73 11.86 -11.14
C ARG A 732 33.31 10.70 -10.33
N ALA A 733 33.71 10.96 -9.08
CA ALA A 733 34.23 9.93 -8.19
C ALA A 733 33.19 8.83 -7.92
N ALA A 734 31.92 9.19 -7.75
CA ALA A 734 30.84 8.22 -7.54
C ALA A 734 30.68 7.26 -8.73
N ILE A 735 30.77 7.78 -9.96
CA ILE A 735 30.71 6.99 -11.21
C ILE A 735 31.95 6.08 -11.32
N GLU A 736 33.15 6.64 -11.14
CA GLU A 736 34.39 5.87 -11.24
C GLU A 736 34.47 4.73 -10.23
N LYS A 737 34.04 4.97 -8.98
CA LYS A 737 33.99 3.92 -7.94
C LYS A 737 33.03 2.80 -8.33
N SER A 738 31.85 3.13 -8.85
CA SER A 738 30.85 2.14 -9.26
C SER A 738 31.36 1.25 -10.41
N GLN A 739 32.06 1.85 -11.38
CA GLN A 739 32.69 1.11 -12.49
C GLN A 739 33.82 0.17 -12.02
N LYS A 740 34.54 0.53 -10.96
CA LYS A 740 35.59 -0.32 -10.36
C LYS A 740 34.99 -1.50 -9.59
N GLN A 741 33.84 -1.32 -8.94
CA GLN A 741 33.13 -2.39 -8.21
C GLN A 741 32.42 -3.38 -9.14
N GLY A 742 32.05 -2.95 -10.35
CA GLY A 742 31.38 -3.80 -11.35
C GLY A 742 32.33 -4.63 -12.24
N LYS A 743 33.65 -4.61 -11.99
CA LYS A 743 34.62 -5.47 -12.68
C LYS A 743 34.94 -6.68 -11.80
N PRO A 744 34.83 -7.92 -12.31
CA PRO A 744 35.12 -9.13 -11.54
C PRO A 744 36.56 -9.19 -11.05
#